data_AF-A0A929F0D3-F1
#
_entry.id   AF-A0A929F0D3-F1
#
_cell.length_a   1.000
_cell.length_b   1.000
_cell.length_c   1.000
_cell.angle_alpha   90.00
_cell.angle_beta   90.00
_cell.angle_gamma   90.00
#
_symmetry.space_group_name_H-M   'P 1'
#
loop_
_entity.id
_entity.type
_entity.pdbx_description
1 polymer ?
#
loop_
_entity_poly.entity_id
_entity_poly.type
_entity_poly.pdbx_seq_one_letter_code
_entity_poly.pdbx_strand_id
1 'polypeptide(L)'
;MKKSPHILLLLLFIFSISILSSLPSAFAARKISAQRECATCHIMWLEEFRQKKIEPLLELKAQPVVIAGRQGVVSTERMCYTCHDGFILDSRFAWKDGKKNFHPIGVTPKKVQIPIRSDGTEPFPLDKNGQVYCGTCHSAHGVDWSTKDSPIFLRESNKDSMMCMICHIDRATGPAEGNHPINKTSINIPKKIEQMGGKTGSFKNQVICQSCHRVHGAAQKKLLIIKNDRSQLCGTCHSDRYAKNLEQANQMSTHPVNINSQKVKIPDSIIKKGGKKGPGGEIICQSCHKPHYAVKGRGILISNNTSSNLCKECHDNKKSVLITKHNLEKSAPSATNIKGQTPSRSGPCSVCHLPHRGNGPKMWAQKIVGAEDPMSNMCKSCHSETGAANKKPIGHNSHPVNKTLKRIGGKSSLPLFNDEGKRLTTEEERVEGKVFCPSCHNVHQWNAKNPKIGSEANEEGDATNSFLRIAAAPKPELCADCHTGKTYIFKTDHDLRITAPEATTAAGKNVAETGVCGSCHMVHNSPVKAKLWARNVSGKGDIIAQLCTSCHTKGGPAEKKLTGRYTHPTGKPVSNINIKVLEDGTWTHPYLEALPEEERLEITPLPFFDNEGQRVNDGNVSCASCHNPHQWDPNKLKQGKGKNVEGDGTNSFLRIARDPESALCKNCHVEKRTVAFSKHNMKLMAPGEKNIEGKTAKKTGICSTCHLPHNGRGPKMWARKPDRSGDMVERLCKSCHKKGEVAERKLTGAHSHPLGKSVKLLGIIPSSRTKWEVPDKLLAQGAKKDAILPLPLYKQNGERTVDGNITCGSCHDPHQW
;
A
#
# COMPACT_ATOMS: atom_id res chain seq x y z
N MET A 1 71.67 92.99 11.26
CA MET A 1 72.71 92.51 12.21
C MET A 1 72.22 91.15 12.72
N LYS A 2 72.90 90.00 12.64
CA LYS A 2 74.31 89.64 12.55
C LYS A 2 74.52 88.62 11.42
N LYS A 3 75.71 88.67 10.83
CA LYS A 3 76.24 87.85 9.76
C LYS A 3 76.59 86.43 10.23
N SER A 4 76.83 85.58 9.22
CA SER A 4 77.87 84.52 9.18
C SER A 4 77.49 83.16 9.79
N PRO A 5 77.95 82.01 9.23
CA PRO A 5 79.03 81.81 8.26
C PRO A 5 78.71 80.74 7.19
N HIS A 6 77.76 80.96 6.28
CA HIS A 6 77.45 80.02 5.18
C HIS A 6 77.90 80.48 3.79
N ILE A 7 78.50 81.67 3.69
CA ILE A 7 78.78 82.32 2.39
C ILE A 7 80.16 81.94 1.82
N LEU A 8 81.11 81.47 2.63
CA LEU A 8 82.44 81.10 2.15
C LEU A 8 82.52 79.65 1.59
N LEU A 9 81.61 78.75 2.02
CA LEU A 9 81.53 77.39 1.49
C LEU A 9 80.80 77.33 0.12
N LEU A 10 79.92 78.29 -0.16
CA LEU A 10 79.16 78.35 -1.42
C LEU A 10 80.06 78.79 -2.60
N LEU A 11 81.06 79.63 -2.35
CA LEU A 11 81.95 80.16 -3.40
C LEU A 11 83.00 79.14 -3.88
N LEU A 12 83.45 78.21 -3.02
CA LEU A 12 84.32 77.09 -3.42
C LEU A 12 83.57 76.00 -4.19
N PHE A 13 82.25 75.87 -3.98
CA PHE A 13 81.41 74.95 -4.75
C PHE A 13 81.09 75.50 -6.16
N ILE A 14 80.94 76.82 -6.30
CA ILE A 14 80.64 77.48 -7.60
C ILE A 14 81.86 77.49 -8.54
N PHE A 15 83.09 77.49 -8.02
CA PHE A 15 84.31 77.40 -8.84
C PHE A 15 84.60 75.98 -9.35
N SER A 16 84.09 74.96 -8.67
CA SER A 16 84.17 73.55 -9.11
C SER A 16 83.15 73.22 -10.21
N ILE A 17 82.08 74.03 -10.33
CA ILE A 17 81.00 73.83 -11.31
C ILE A 17 81.28 74.53 -12.65
N SER A 18 82.19 75.49 -12.72
CA SER A 18 82.41 76.28 -13.95
C SER A 18 83.48 75.70 -14.91
N ILE A 19 84.27 74.69 -14.50
CA ILE A 19 85.35 74.08 -15.32
C ILE A 19 84.92 72.75 -15.99
N LEU A 20 83.67 72.29 -15.80
CA LEU A 20 83.10 71.18 -16.56
C LEU A 20 82.19 71.62 -17.74
N SER A 21 82.34 72.87 -18.18
CA SER A 21 81.44 73.52 -19.16
C SER A 21 82.02 73.64 -20.58
N SER A 22 83.07 72.91 -20.93
CA SER A 22 83.67 73.01 -22.28
C SER A 22 84.30 71.70 -22.77
N LEU A 23 83.45 70.73 -23.12
CA LEU A 23 83.73 69.74 -24.16
C LEU A 23 82.43 69.45 -24.97
N PRO A 24 82.48 69.42 -26.31
CA PRO A 24 81.32 69.20 -27.15
C PRO A 24 80.90 67.72 -27.21
N SER A 25 79.58 67.53 -27.24
CA SER A 25 78.76 66.35 -27.54
C SER A 25 79.45 65.03 -27.95
N ALA A 26 79.25 64.01 -27.12
CA ALA A 26 78.92 62.67 -27.60
C ALA A 26 77.69 62.18 -26.82
N PHE A 27 76.49 62.52 -27.31
CA PHE A 27 75.31 61.73 -27.06
C PHE A 27 75.57 60.34 -27.65
N ALA A 28 76.17 59.45 -26.87
CA ALA A 28 76.01 58.02 -27.10
C ALA A 28 74.53 57.74 -26.82
N ALA A 29 73.76 57.65 -27.91
CA ALA A 29 72.38 57.21 -27.89
C ALA A 29 72.27 55.92 -27.08
N ARG A 30 71.83 56.01 -25.82
CA ARG A 30 71.33 54.86 -25.08
C ARG A 30 70.08 54.41 -25.81
N LYS A 31 70.21 53.42 -26.68
CA LYS A 31 69.07 52.70 -27.24
C LYS A 31 68.22 52.17 -26.09
N ILE A 32 66.94 52.48 -26.15
CA ILE A 32 65.91 51.84 -25.33
C ILE A 32 65.87 50.38 -25.78
N SER A 33 66.59 49.52 -25.06
CA SER A 33 66.43 48.07 -25.16
C SER A 33 65.06 47.70 -24.61
N ALA A 34 64.35 46.79 -25.29
CA ALA A 34 63.11 46.23 -24.77
C ALA A 34 63.39 45.63 -23.40
N GLN A 35 62.83 46.23 -22.34
CA GLN A 35 63.04 45.78 -20.96
C GLN A 35 62.86 44.26 -20.86
N ARG A 36 63.71 43.61 -20.05
CA ARG A 36 63.77 42.14 -19.82
C ARG A 36 62.40 41.46 -19.74
N GLU A 37 61.38 42.16 -19.25
CA GLU A 37 60.00 41.67 -19.08
C GLU A 37 59.28 41.39 -20.40
N CYS A 38 59.36 42.26 -21.42
CA CYS A 38 58.68 42.06 -22.71
C CYS A 38 59.38 40.98 -23.57
N ALA A 39 60.72 40.96 -23.51
CA ALA A 39 61.57 40.01 -24.20
C ALA A 39 61.38 38.55 -23.74
N THR A 40 60.83 38.35 -22.54
CA THR A 40 60.52 37.02 -21.98
C THR A 40 59.48 36.29 -22.83
N CYS A 41 58.47 37.00 -23.35
CA CYS A 41 57.47 36.42 -24.24
C CYS A 41 57.76 36.72 -25.72
N HIS A 42 58.40 37.86 -26.01
CA HIS A 42 58.77 38.26 -27.35
C HIS A 42 60.29 38.14 -27.55
N ILE A 43 60.82 36.92 -27.54
CA ILE A 43 62.27 36.67 -27.68
C ILE A 43 62.86 37.33 -28.95
N MET A 44 62.05 37.51 -30.00
CA MET A 44 62.42 38.26 -31.21
C MET A 44 62.70 39.76 -31.00
N TRP A 45 62.36 40.28 -29.83
CA TRP A 45 62.58 41.68 -29.46
C TRP A 45 63.92 41.89 -28.75
N LEU A 46 64.60 40.82 -28.36
CA LEU A 46 65.99 40.87 -27.91
C LEU A 46 66.89 41.31 -29.06
N GLU A 47 67.81 42.24 -28.79
CA GLU A 47 68.70 42.79 -29.81
C GLU A 47 69.66 41.73 -30.36
N GLU A 48 69.98 40.71 -29.56
CA GLU A 48 70.88 39.60 -29.85
C GLU A 48 70.40 38.77 -31.05
N PHE A 49 69.09 38.59 -31.21
CA PHE A 49 68.50 37.90 -32.37
C PHE A 49 68.39 38.77 -33.64
N ARG A 50 68.79 40.05 -33.57
CA ARG A 50 68.82 40.98 -34.71
C ARG A 50 70.24 41.18 -35.27
N GLN A 51 71.25 40.56 -34.67
CA GLN A 51 72.65 40.68 -35.10
C GLN A 51 72.95 39.73 -36.26
N LYS A 52 73.48 40.25 -37.38
CA LYS A 52 73.81 39.48 -38.59
C LYS A 52 74.92 38.42 -38.42
N LYS A 53 75.65 38.42 -37.30
CA LYS A 53 76.82 37.55 -37.06
C LYS A 53 76.55 36.34 -36.16
N ILE A 54 75.33 36.16 -35.68
CA ILE A 54 74.96 35.04 -34.80
C ILE A 54 73.91 34.22 -35.53
N GLU A 55 74.24 32.98 -35.85
CA GLU A 55 73.29 32.03 -36.41
C GLU A 55 72.50 31.41 -35.25
N PRO A 56 71.18 31.67 -35.14
CA PRO A 56 70.39 31.16 -34.03
C PRO A 56 70.24 29.63 -34.15
N LEU A 57 70.41 28.93 -33.03
CA LEU A 57 70.20 27.46 -32.93
C LEU A 57 68.75 27.02 -33.26
N LEU A 58 67.82 27.98 -33.34
CA LEU A 58 66.42 27.78 -33.71
C LEU A 58 66.09 28.69 -34.91
N GLU A 59 65.46 28.13 -35.93
CA GLU A 59 65.00 28.87 -37.10
C GLU A 59 63.95 29.93 -36.70
N LEU A 60 64.29 31.21 -36.85
CA LEU A 60 63.42 32.33 -36.51
C LEU A 60 62.52 32.71 -37.70
N LYS A 61 61.26 32.25 -37.67
CA LYS A 61 60.25 32.69 -38.64
C LYS A 61 59.78 34.11 -38.30
N ALA A 62 60.30 35.10 -39.02
CA ALA A 62 59.87 36.48 -38.91
C ALA A 62 58.44 36.66 -39.44
N GLN A 63 57.45 36.71 -38.55
CA GLN A 63 56.13 37.25 -38.84
C GLN A 63 55.91 38.52 -38.01
N PRO A 64 55.27 39.58 -38.55
CA PRO A 64 55.03 40.81 -37.80
C PRO A 64 54.22 40.52 -36.53
N VAL A 65 54.73 41.02 -35.40
CA VAL A 65 54.28 40.67 -34.04
C VAL A 65 53.02 41.44 -33.60
N VAL A 66 52.38 42.20 -34.49
CA VAL A 66 51.17 42.95 -34.15
C VAL A 66 50.05 42.61 -35.13
N ILE A 67 49.40 41.47 -34.91
CA ILE A 67 48.08 41.24 -35.49
C ILE A 67 47.09 41.50 -34.36
N ALA A 68 46.57 42.73 -34.28
CA ALA A 68 45.42 43.20 -33.51
C ALA A 68 44.68 42.15 -32.64
N GLY A 69 45.29 41.68 -31.55
CA GLY A 69 44.69 40.70 -30.64
C GLY A 69 44.40 39.31 -31.22
N ARG A 70 44.88 38.98 -32.43
CA ARG A 70 44.70 37.69 -33.13
C ARG A 70 45.96 36.81 -33.03
N GLN A 71 45.81 35.52 -33.32
CA GLN A 71 46.86 34.52 -33.10
C GLN A 71 48.16 34.80 -33.88
N GLY A 72 49.25 35.12 -33.16
CA GLY A 72 50.65 35.15 -33.63
C GLY A 72 51.58 34.17 -32.90
N VAL A 73 52.89 34.19 -33.19
CA VAL A 73 53.91 33.23 -32.69
C VAL A 73 53.92 33.09 -31.14
N VAL A 74 53.72 34.21 -30.44
CA VAL A 74 53.70 34.32 -28.98
C VAL A 74 52.35 33.96 -28.33
N SER A 75 51.32 33.74 -29.14
CA SER A 75 49.98 33.28 -28.71
C SER A 75 49.67 31.89 -29.24
N THR A 76 50.71 31.17 -29.66
CA THR A 76 50.61 29.76 -29.99
C THR A 76 50.28 28.96 -28.75
N GLU A 77 49.68 27.79 -28.96
CA GLU A 77 49.39 26.85 -27.89
C GLU A 77 50.65 26.45 -27.12
N ARG A 78 51.77 26.27 -27.83
CA ARG A 78 53.07 25.95 -27.24
C ARG A 78 53.56 27.02 -26.28
N MET A 79 53.33 28.30 -26.59
CA MET A 79 53.67 29.41 -25.69
C MET A 79 52.74 29.48 -24.47
N CYS A 80 51.46 29.13 -24.63
CA CYS A 80 50.55 29.07 -23.47
C CYS A 80 50.98 27.98 -22.47
N TYR A 81 51.58 26.88 -22.94
CA TYR A 81 52.06 25.80 -22.08
C TYR A 81 53.22 26.20 -21.17
N THR A 82 54.10 27.10 -21.59
CA THR A 82 55.27 27.51 -20.78
C THR A 82 54.88 28.34 -19.55
N CYS A 83 53.65 28.87 -19.50
CA CYS A 83 53.11 29.49 -18.29
C CYS A 83 52.34 28.47 -17.42
N HIS A 84 51.82 27.41 -18.03
CA HIS A 84 51.00 26.40 -17.37
C HIS A 84 51.79 25.21 -16.82
N ASP A 85 53.09 25.14 -17.09
CA ASP A 85 54.01 24.06 -16.73
C ASP A 85 54.45 24.06 -15.26
N GLY A 86 54.00 25.06 -14.49
CA GLY A 86 54.35 25.26 -13.09
C GLY A 86 55.13 26.54 -12.81
N PHE A 87 55.64 27.22 -13.84
CA PHE A 87 56.41 28.45 -13.65
C PHE A 87 55.53 29.66 -13.24
N ILE A 88 54.38 29.85 -13.88
CA ILE A 88 53.41 30.91 -13.54
C ILE A 88 52.20 30.34 -12.79
N LEU A 89 51.65 29.23 -13.28
CA LEU A 89 50.57 28.49 -12.63
C LEU A 89 50.66 27.03 -13.05
N ASP A 90 50.80 26.11 -12.11
CA ASP A 90 50.72 24.68 -12.46
C ASP A 90 49.27 24.30 -12.78
N SER A 91 48.96 24.25 -14.07
CA SER A 91 47.67 23.74 -14.56
C SER A 91 47.81 22.47 -15.37
N ARG A 92 49.00 21.84 -15.39
CA ARG A 92 49.31 20.63 -16.19
C ARG A 92 48.27 19.53 -15.98
N PHE A 93 47.70 19.43 -14.78
CA PHE A 93 46.62 18.51 -14.46
C PHE A 93 45.40 18.62 -15.40
N ALA A 94 45.09 19.83 -15.88
CA ALA A 94 43.97 20.04 -16.79
C ALA A 94 44.25 19.35 -18.13
N TRP A 95 45.52 19.22 -18.53
CA TRP A 95 45.96 18.80 -19.86
C TRP A 95 46.37 17.33 -19.95
N LYS A 96 46.42 16.60 -18.81
CA LYS A 96 46.95 15.23 -18.67
C LYS A 96 46.39 14.20 -19.66
N ASP A 97 45.18 14.41 -20.20
CA ASP A 97 44.51 13.50 -21.14
C ASP A 97 44.38 14.07 -22.57
N GLY A 98 45.30 14.93 -23.02
CA GLY A 98 45.32 15.43 -24.41
C GLY A 98 44.12 16.31 -24.78
N LYS A 99 43.78 17.28 -23.91
CA LYS A 99 42.60 18.18 -24.04
C LYS A 99 41.23 17.50 -24.03
N LYS A 100 41.12 16.26 -23.56
CA LYS A 100 39.83 15.58 -23.40
C LYS A 100 38.91 16.40 -22.47
N ASN A 101 37.71 16.74 -22.95
CA ASN A 101 36.71 17.54 -22.25
C ASN A 101 37.10 19.01 -21.93
N PHE A 102 37.75 19.68 -22.88
CA PHE A 102 37.96 21.14 -22.85
C PHE A 102 36.87 21.90 -23.59
N HIS A 103 36.70 23.17 -23.25
CA HIS A 103 35.98 24.10 -24.10
C HIS A 103 36.58 24.05 -25.51
N PRO A 104 35.76 23.85 -26.57
CA PRO A 104 36.28 23.64 -27.91
C PRO A 104 37.18 24.78 -28.40
N ILE A 105 38.39 24.44 -28.87
CA ILE A 105 39.34 25.31 -29.56
C ILE A 105 39.67 24.71 -30.93
N GLY A 106 40.12 25.53 -31.89
CA GLY A 106 40.30 25.13 -33.29
C GLY A 106 38.99 24.87 -34.03
N VAL A 107 37.88 25.42 -33.54
CA VAL A 107 36.55 25.26 -34.14
C VAL A 107 35.91 26.61 -34.42
N THR A 108 35.20 26.70 -35.55
CA THR A 108 34.40 27.88 -35.90
C THR A 108 33.12 27.93 -35.03
N PRO A 109 32.84 29.04 -34.34
CA PRO A 109 31.67 29.17 -33.47
C PRO A 109 30.37 29.26 -34.28
N LYS A 110 29.68 28.13 -34.47
CA LYS A 110 28.41 28.07 -35.24
C LYS A 110 27.12 28.11 -34.40
N LYS A 111 27.20 27.87 -33.09
CA LYS A 111 26.05 27.67 -32.18
C LYS A 111 26.07 28.61 -30.96
N VAL A 112 26.76 29.73 -31.13
CA VAL A 112 26.99 30.79 -30.15
C VAL A 112 27.07 32.09 -30.92
N GLN A 113 26.84 33.21 -30.24
CA GLN A 113 27.06 34.53 -30.82
C GLN A 113 28.37 35.06 -30.26
N ILE A 114 29.27 35.52 -31.13
CA ILE A 114 30.47 36.24 -30.70
C ILE A 114 30.12 37.73 -30.73
N PRO A 115 30.05 38.42 -29.59
CA PRO A 115 29.65 39.81 -29.55
C PRO A 115 30.71 40.70 -30.20
N ILE A 116 30.24 41.79 -30.81
CA ILE A 116 31.06 42.95 -31.18
C ILE A 116 30.56 44.10 -30.30
N ARG A 117 31.46 44.79 -29.61
CA ARG A 117 31.10 45.93 -28.77
C ARG A 117 30.66 47.11 -29.64
N SER A 118 29.91 48.04 -29.06
CA SER A 118 29.38 49.22 -29.75
C SER A 118 30.46 50.14 -30.31
N ASP A 119 31.68 50.09 -29.77
CA ASP A 119 32.87 50.81 -30.23
C ASP A 119 33.63 50.07 -31.35
N GLY A 120 33.07 48.97 -31.87
CA GLY A 120 33.69 48.14 -32.91
C GLY A 120 34.75 47.16 -32.38
N THR A 121 35.00 47.11 -31.08
CA THR A 121 36.00 46.20 -30.51
C THR A 121 35.46 44.76 -30.37
N GLU A 122 36.33 43.77 -30.66
CA GLU A 122 36.03 42.35 -30.52
C GLU A 122 36.55 41.85 -29.15
N PRO A 123 35.72 41.73 -28.10
CA PRO A 123 36.18 41.28 -26.78
C PRO A 123 36.68 39.83 -26.78
N PHE A 124 36.22 39.02 -27.74
CA PHE A 124 36.61 37.62 -27.94
C PHE A 124 37.10 37.41 -29.37
N PRO A 125 38.32 37.83 -29.72
CA PRO A 125 38.83 37.72 -31.08
C PRO A 125 39.01 36.26 -31.49
N LEU A 126 38.69 35.95 -32.74
CA LEU A 126 38.93 34.65 -33.35
C LEU A 126 40.30 34.62 -34.03
N ASP A 127 40.83 33.43 -34.30
CA ASP A 127 42.06 33.29 -35.07
C ASP A 127 41.86 33.72 -36.54
N LYS A 128 42.95 33.69 -37.32
CA LYS A 128 42.93 34.06 -38.76
C LYS A 128 41.97 33.21 -39.62
N ASN A 129 41.58 32.03 -39.13
CA ASN A 129 40.65 31.12 -39.79
C ASN A 129 39.22 31.25 -39.24
N GLY A 130 38.95 32.23 -38.37
CA GLY A 130 37.65 32.41 -37.71
C GLY A 130 37.36 31.33 -36.67
N GLN A 131 38.38 30.72 -36.06
CA GLN A 131 38.24 29.68 -35.05
C GLN A 131 38.52 30.20 -33.64
N VAL A 132 37.86 29.59 -32.65
CA VAL A 132 38.13 29.84 -31.23
C VAL A 132 39.52 29.30 -30.87
N TYR A 133 40.35 30.08 -30.18
CA TYR A 133 41.67 29.65 -29.70
C TYR A 133 41.91 30.16 -28.27
N CYS A 134 43.05 29.82 -27.65
CA CYS A 134 43.32 30.21 -26.26
C CYS A 134 43.24 31.74 -26.06
N GLY A 135 43.75 32.50 -27.03
CA GLY A 135 43.74 33.97 -27.00
C GLY A 135 42.37 34.60 -27.27
N THR A 136 41.35 33.81 -27.60
CA THR A 136 39.96 34.29 -27.64
C THR A 136 39.48 34.68 -26.24
N CYS A 137 39.85 33.90 -25.22
CA CYS A 137 39.44 34.17 -23.83
C CYS A 137 40.57 34.80 -23.00
N HIS A 138 41.83 34.49 -23.31
CA HIS A 138 43.00 34.99 -22.57
C HIS A 138 43.75 36.09 -23.34
N SER A 139 44.29 37.07 -22.62
CA SER A 139 45.19 38.10 -23.13
C SER A 139 46.18 38.51 -22.04
N ALA A 140 47.48 38.34 -22.29
CA ALA A 140 48.50 38.89 -21.39
C ALA A 140 48.57 40.43 -21.44
N HIS A 141 47.91 41.04 -22.43
CA HIS A 141 47.91 42.48 -22.67
C HIS A 141 46.54 43.10 -22.38
N GLY A 142 46.52 44.32 -21.84
CA GLY A 142 45.30 45.11 -21.68
C GLY A 142 44.30 44.55 -20.65
N VAL A 143 44.77 43.71 -19.73
CA VAL A 143 43.99 43.17 -18.61
C VAL A 143 44.71 43.50 -17.31
N ASP A 144 43.98 43.59 -16.20
CA ASP A 144 44.56 43.85 -14.89
C ASP A 144 45.11 42.56 -14.26
N TRP A 145 46.42 42.53 -14.07
CA TRP A 145 47.17 41.40 -13.50
C TRP A 145 46.95 41.25 -11.99
N SER A 146 46.41 42.27 -11.33
CA SER A 146 46.17 42.28 -9.87
C SER A 146 44.84 41.65 -9.46
N THR A 147 44.00 41.24 -10.42
CA THR A 147 42.67 40.70 -10.16
C THR A 147 42.72 39.31 -9.52
N LYS A 148 42.25 39.21 -8.26
CA LYS A 148 42.23 37.94 -7.49
C LYS A 148 41.14 36.95 -7.94
N ASP A 149 40.15 37.42 -8.70
CA ASP A 149 38.96 36.65 -9.09
C ASP A 149 39.12 35.80 -10.36
N SER A 150 40.28 35.87 -11.02
CA SER A 150 40.49 35.34 -12.37
C SER A 150 41.69 34.37 -12.46
N PRO A 151 41.54 33.17 -13.06
CA PRO A 151 42.68 32.34 -13.41
C PRO A 151 43.42 32.98 -14.59
N ILE A 152 44.28 33.95 -14.30
CA ILE A 152 45.33 34.56 -15.14
C ILE A 152 44.89 35.01 -16.55
N PHE A 153 45.02 36.31 -16.80
CA PHE A 153 44.92 36.91 -18.13
C PHE A 153 43.54 36.78 -18.82
N LEU A 154 42.40 36.76 -18.12
CA LEU A 154 41.09 36.77 -18.82
C LEU A 154 40.77 38.13 -19.44
N ARG A 155 40.30 38.13 -20.70
CA ARG A 155 39.86 39.35 -21.41
C ARG A 155 38.61 39.98 -20.83
N GLU A 156 37.76 39.17 -20.21
CA GLU A 156 36.52 39.59 -19.56
C GLU A 156 36.41 38.94 -18.19
N SER A 157 35.83 39.67 -17.23
CA SER A 157 35.55 39.11 -15.92
C SER A 157 34.56 37.95 -16.04
N ASN A 158 34.94 36.79 -15.50
CA ASN A 158 34.07 35.62 -15.45
C ASN A 158 33.36 35.47 -14.09
N LYS A 159 33.18 36.58 -13.36
CA LYS A 159 32.36 36.62 -12.16
C LYS A 159 30.93 36.14 -12.50
N ASP A 160 30.38 35.26 -11.67
CA ASP A 160 29.06 34.64 -11.84
C ASP A 160 28.81 34.00 -13.22
N SER A 161 29.86 33.49 -13.87
CA SER A 161 29.80 32.93 -15.23
C SER A 161 29.39 33.93 -16.32
N MET A 162 29.59 35.24 -16.13
CA MET A 162 29.22 36.28 -17.10
C MET A 162 29.82 36.02 -18.48
N MET A 163 31.12 35.69 -18.53
CA MET A 163 31.82 35.38 -19.78
C MET A 163 31.15 34.24 -20.57
N CYS A 164 30.62 33.22 -19.88
CA CYS A 164 29.88 32.14 -20.52
C CYS A 164 28.57 32.65 -21.14
N MET A 165 27.83 33.47 -20.40
CA MET A 165 26.53 33.98 -20.82
C MET A 165 26.64 34.93 -22.01
N ILE A 166 27.73 35.68 -22.14
CA ILE A 166 27.96 36.57 -23.28
C ILE A 166 27.87 35.82 -24.62
N CYS A 167 28.45 34.64 -24.72
CA CYS A 167 28.41 33.84 -25.95
C CYS A 167 27.25 32.82 -25.98
N HIS A 168 26.80 32.37 -24.80
CA HIS A 168 25.75 31.34 -24.63
C HIS A 168 24.42 31.91 -24.11
N ILE A 169 24.04 33.12 -24.57
CA ILE A 169 22.83 33.84 -24.13
C ILE A 169 21.58 32.94 -24.18
N ASP A 170 21.46 32.16 -25.25
CA ASP A 170 20.36 31.25 -25.53
C ASP A 170 20.17 30.11 -24.51
N ARG A 171 21.17 29.85 -23.65
CA ARG A 171 21.13 28.82 -22.59
C ARG A 171 20.85 29.40 -21.21
N ALA A 172 20.87 30.72 -21.06
CA ALA A 172 20.69 31.47 -19.81
C ALA A 172 19.25 31.97 -19.58
N THR A 173 18.35 31.75 -20.53
CA THR A 173 16.98 32.30 -20.57
C THR A 173 15.95 31.63 -19.65
N GLY A 174 16.35 30.56 -18.94
CA GLY A 174 15.51 29.89 -17.94
C GLY A 174 14.34 29.05 -18.51
N PRO A 175 13.44 28.54 -17.63
CA PRO A 175 12.48 27.49 -18.00
C PRO A 175 11.41 27.91 -19.00
N ALA A 176 11.06 29.20 -19.05
CA ALA A 176 10.11 29.74 -20.03
C ALA A 176 10.61 29.49 -21.46
N GLU A 177 11.91 29.62 -21.69
CA GLU A 177 12.56 29.38 -22.97
C GLU A 177 13.19 27.99 -23.09
N GLY A 178 12.89 27.07 -22.16
CA GLY A 178 13.33 25.68 -22.22
C GLY A 178 14.73 25.41 -21.63
N ASN A 179 15.24 26.29 -20.77
CA ASN A 179 16.52 26.13 -20.11
C ASN A 179 16.39 25.94 -18.59
N HIS A 180 17.33 25.23 -17.99
CA HIS A 180 17.43 25.10 -16.54
C HIS A 180 17.68 26.49 -15.94
N PRO A 181 17.02 26.85 -14.83
CA PRO A 181 17.21 28.17 -14.25
C PRO A 181 18.64 28.33 -13.69
N ILE A 182 19.23 29.50 -13.94
CA ILE A 182 20.47 29.99 -13.32
C ILE A 182 20.16 31.27 -12.54
N ASN A 183 21.12 31.78 -11.76
CA ASN A 183 20.95 32.93 -10.85
C ASN A 183 19.83 32.75 -9.82
N LYS A 184 19.55 31.50 -9.44
CA LYS A 184 18.63 31.18 -8.34
C LYS A 184 19.43 30.88 -7.08
N THR A 185 18.95 31.40 -5.95
CA THR A 185 19.51 31.22 -4.60
C THR A 185 18.62 30.37 -3.70
N SER A 186 17.49 29.90 -4.23
CA SER A 186 16.42 29.21 -3.49
C SER A 186 16.72 27.76 -3.12
N ILE A 187 17.86 27.20 -3.56
CA ILE A 187 18.25 25.82 -3.29
C ILE A 187 19.60 25.80 -2.59
N ASN A 188 19.73 25.00 -1.54
CA ASN A 188 21.03 24.84 -0.89
C ASN A 188 22.00 24.14 -1.85
N ILE A 189 23.11 24.79 -2.19
CA ILE A 189 24.16 24.18 -3.02
C ILE A 189 25.13 23.48 -2.08
N PRO A 190 25.27 22.14 -2.13
CA PRO A 190 26.19 21.45 -1.24
C PRO A 190 27.64 21.81 -1.55
N LYS A 191 28.49 21.93 -0.51
CA LYS A 191 29.95 22.08 -0.65
C LYS A 191 30.59 21.04 -1.56
N LYS A 192 29.95 19.89 -1.73
CA LYS A 192 30.36 18.84 -2.67
C LYS A 192 30.53 19.37 -4.11
N ILE A 193 29.73 20.35 -4.55
CA ILE A 193 29.89 20.96 -5.89
C ILE A 193 31.28 21.58 -6.04
N GLU A 194 31.74 22.33 -5.02
CA GLU A 194 33.06 22.96 -5.00
C GLU A 194 34.18 21.92 -4.91
N GLN A 195 34.01 20.88 -4.08
CA GLN A 195 34.95 19.75 -3.98
C GLN A 195 35.13 19.01 -5.31
N MET A 196 34.11 19.01 -6.17
CA MET A 196 34.14 18.40 -7.50
C MET A 196 34.64 19.38 -8.59
N GLY A 197 35.12 20.56 -8.20
CA GLY A 197 35.68 21.57 -9.10
C GLY A 197 34.64 22.45 -9.79
N GLY A 198 33.38 22.46 -9.30
CA GLY A 198 32.39 23.47 -9.65
C GLY A 198 32.58 24.77 -8.86
N LYS A 199 31.89 25.83 -9.27
CA LYS A 199 31.85 27.12 -8.57
C LYS A 199 30.44 27.56 -8.25
N THR A 200 30.30 28.34 -7.18
CA THR A 200 29.07 29.03 -6.79
C THR A 200 29.19 30.52 -7.16
N GLY A 201 28.04 31.19 -7.30
CA GLY A 201 28.03 32.62 -7.58
C GLY A 201 28.36 33.48 -6.36
N SER A 202 28.42 34.79 -6.58
CA SER A 202 28.75 35.82 -5.59
C SER A 202 27.74 35.87 -4.44
N PHE A 203 26.48 35.49 -4.71
CA PHE A 203 25.47 35.34 -3.67
C PHE A 203 25.46 33.91 -3.12
N LYS A 204 25.23 33.77 -1.81
CA LYS A 204 25.07 32.47 -1.16
C LYS A 204 24.03 31.64 -1.91
N ASN A 205 24.38 30.38 -2.21
CA ASN A 205 23.54 29.42 -2.93
C ASN A 205 23.17 29.81 -4.38
N GLN A 206 23.87 30.75 -5.00
CA GLN A 206 23.62 31.13 -6.39
C GLN A 206 24.12 30.07 -7.37
N VAL A 207 23.19 29.50 -8.14
CA VAL A 207 23.49 28.57 -9.23
C VAL A 207 23.97 29.33 -10.46
N ILE A 208 25.17 29.03 -10.95
CA ILE A 208 25.79 29.63 -12.14
C ILE A 208 26.22 28.56 -13.14
N CYS A 209 26.67 28.92 -14.34
CA CYS A 209 27.11 27.94 -15.35
C CYS A 209 28.24 27.06 -14.81
N GLN A 210 29.18 27.66 -14.08
CA GLN A 210 30.31 26.97 -13.44
C GLN A 210 29.91 26.04 -12.29
N SER A 211 28.66 26.07 -11.82
CA SER A 211 28.15 25.09 -10.85
C SER A 211 27.98 23.70 -11.46
N CYS A 212 27.89 23.60 -12.79
CA CYS A 212 27.74 22.35 -13.52
C CYS A 212 28.85 22.13 -14.55
N HIS A 213 29.40 23.21 -15.11
CA HIS A 213 30.38 23.17 -16.17
C HIS A 213 31.78 23.60 -15.73
N ARG A 214 32.81 22.96 -16.28
CA ARG A 214 34.21 23.32 -16.09
C ARG A 214 34.88 23.43 -17.45
N VAL A 215 35.41 24.61 -17.77
CA VAL A 215 35.94 24.90 -19.12
C VAL A 215 37.25 24.16 -19.44
N HIS A 216 38.08 23.90 -18.44
CA HIS A 216 39.38 23.21 -18.58
C HIS A 216 39.44 21.99 -17.66
N GLY A 217 39.82 20.83 -18.20
CA GLY A 217 39.96 19.59 -17.43
C GLY A 217 38.65 19.13 -16.77
N ALA A 218 37.52 19.21 -17.47
CA ALA A 218 36.27 18.68 -16.94
C ALA A 218 36.31 17.16 -16.82
N ALA A 219 35.66 16.62 -15.79
CA ALA A 219 35.62 15.18 -15.55
C ALA A 219 34.92 14.42 -16.69
N GLN A 220 34.05 15.07 -17.47
CA GLN A 220 33.22 14.41 -18.48
C GLN A 220 33.00 15.25 -19.74
N LYS A 221 32.55 14.56 -20.81
CA LYS A 221 32.08 15.17 -22.06
C LYS A 221 31.00 16.23 -21.76
N LYS A 222 30.92 17.24 -22.62
CA LYS A 222 30.05 18.44 -22.43
C LYS A 222 30.43 19.27 -21.19
N LEU A 223 31.68 19.17 -20.76
CA LEU A 223 32.27 19.99 -19.71
C LEU A 223 31.66 19.78 -18.33
N LEU A 224 31.01 18.65 -18.05
CA LEU A 224 30.38 18.45 -16.74
C LEU A 224 31.43 18.20 -15.67
N ILE A 225 31.23 18.81 -14.50
CA ILE A 225 32.12 18.65 -13.33
C ILE A 225 32.13 17.22 -12.79
N ILE A 226 31.07 16.44 -13.05
CA ILE A 226 30.97 15.03 -12.66
C ILE A 226 30.26 14.18 -13.71
N LYS A 227 30.49 12.88 -13.60
CA LYS A 227 29.73 11.83 -14.31
C LYS A 227 28.24 11.94 -13.98
N ASN A 228 27.43 12.06 -15.03
CA ASN A 228 25.98 12.26 -14.93
C ASN A 228 25.19 11.28 -15.82
N ASP A 229 25.66 10.06 -15.98
CA ASP A 229 24.98 9.02 -16.76
C ASP A 229 23.82 8.36 -15.98
N ARG A 230 23.73 8.60 -14.66
CA ARG A 230 22.63 8.21 -13.76
C ARG A 230 22.16 9.38 -12.90
N SER A 231 22.02 10.56 -13.50
CA SER A 231 21.48 11.77 -12.87
C SER A 231 22.22 12.27 -11.61
N GLN A 232 23.47 11.86 -11.37
CA GLN A 232 24.22 12.17 -10.15
C GLN A 232 24.38 13.68 -9.92
N LEU A 233 24.56 14.46 -11.00
CA LEU A 233 24.67 15.92 -10.92
C LEU A 233 23.34 16.53 -10.49
N CYS A 234 22.23 16.09 -11.09
CA CYS A 234 20.89 16.54 -10.71
C CYS A 234 20.61 16.23 -9.23
N GLY A 235 20.93 15.00 -8.80
CA GLY A 235 20.73 14.54 -7.43
C GLY A 235 21.60 15.22 -6.37
N THR A 236 22.67 15.92 -6.79
CA THR A 236 23.49 16.70 -5.86
C THR A 236 22.70 17.88 -5.29
N CYS A 237 21.89 18.56 -6.10
CA CYS A 237 21.05 19.67 -5.63
C CYS A 237 19.61 19.22 -5.35
N HIS A 238 19.04 18.35 -6.19
CA HIS A 238 17.66 17.87 -6.08
C HIS A 238 17.56 16.54 -5.30
N SER A 239 18.13 16.52 -4.09
CA SER A 239 18.10 15.33 -3.23
C SER A 239 16.68 14.95 -2.79
N ASP A 240 15.75 15.90 -2.76
CA ASP A 240 14.33 15.71 -2.41
C ASP A 240 13.54 14.83 -3.40
N ARG A 241 14.11 14.53 -4.57
CA ARG A 241 13.48 13.71 -5.61
C ARG A 241 14.43 12.71 -6.28
N TYR A 242 15.68 12.64 -5.83
CA TYR A 242 16.68 11.71 -6.33
C TYR A 242 16.59 10.37 -5.59
N ALA A 243 15.68 9.52 -6.04
CA ALA A 243 15.60 8.15 -5.58
C ALA A 243 16.64 7.26 -6.28
N LYS A 244 17.21 6.30 -5.53
CA LYS A 244 18.17 5.31 -6.03
C LYS A 244 17.53 3.96 -6.36
N ASN A 245 16.35 3.69 -5.81
CA ASN A 245 15.58 2.46 -6.02
C ASN A 245 14.07 2.73 -5.85
N LEU A 246 13.25 1.70 -6.07
CA LEU A 246 11.78 1.81 -5.99
C LEU A 246 11.28 2.11 -4.57
N GLU A 247 11.95 1.55 -3.56
CA GLU A 247 11.58 1.72 -2.16
C GLU A 247 11.76 3.17 -1.72
N GLN A 248 12.95 3.72 -1.98
CA GLN A 248 13.25 5.12 -1.69
C GLN A 248 12.33 6.06 -2.47
N ALA A 249 11.99 5.74 -3.72
CA ALA A 249 11.04 6.52 -4.50
C ALA A 249 9.64 6.55 -3.86
N ASN A 250 9.20 5.43 -3.28
CA ASN A 250 7.93 5.34 -2.57
C ASN A 250 7.94 6.18 -1.30
N GLN A 251 9.00 6.09 -0.49
CA GLN A 251 9.19 6.89 0.73
C GLN A 251 9.20 8.40 0.41
N MET A 252 9.87 8.78 -0.67
CA MET A 252 9.97 10.18 -1.13
C MET A 252 8.74 10.64 -1.92
N SER A 253 7.74 9.78 -2.15
CA SER A 253 6.55 10.07 -2.95
C SER A 253 6.89 10.69 -4.32
N THR A 254 7.91 10.16 -5.00
CA THR A 254 8.42 10.66 -6.29
C THR A 254 8.44 9.55 -7.34
N HIS A 255 8.56 9.94 -8.62
CA HIS A 255 8.70 8.97 -9.69
C HIS A 255 10.05 8.27 -9.56
N PRO A 256 10.10 6.92 -9.64
CA PRO A 256 11.37 6.22 -9.54
C PRO A 256 12.27 6.56 -10.73
N VAL A 257 13.51 6.89 -10.41
CA VAL A 257 14.59 7.17 -11.36
C VAL A 257 15.83 6.38 -10.95
N ASN A 258 16.79 6.28 -11.87
CA ASN A 258 18.02 5.49 -11.75
C ASN A 258 17.76 3.99 -11.55
N ILE A 259 16.66 3.49 -12.11
CA ILE A 259 16.27 2.07 -12.04
C ILE A 259 16.05 1.48 -13.44
N ASN A 260 16.28 0.18 -13.55
CA ASN A 260 15.82 -0.62 -14.69
C ASN A 260 14.39 -1.11 -14.43
N SER A 261 13.45 -0.68 -15.27
CA SER A 261 12.07 -1.11 -15.17
C SER A 261 11.87 -2.42 -15.93
N GLN A 262 11.38 -3.45 -15.23
CA GLN A 262 11.00 -4.73 -15.84
C GLN A 262 9.65 -4.66 -16.56
N LYS A 263 8.87 -3.60 -16.32
CA LYS A 263 7.46 -3.48 -16.79
C LYS A 263 7.28 -2.49 -17.93
N VAL A 264 8.21 -1.55 -18.07
CA VAL A 264 8.11 -0.42 -18.99
C VAL A 264 9.48 -0.18 -19.57
N LYS A 265 9.59 -0.28 -20.90
CA LYS A 265 10.80 0.13 -21.62
C LYS A 265 10.64 1.59 -22.03
N ILE A 266 11.74 2.35 -22.03
CA ILE A 266 11.74 3.71 -22.56
C ILE A 266 11.55 3.58 -24.08
N PRO A 267 10.46 4.13 -24.66
CA PRO A 267 10.21 4.00 -26.09
C PRO A 267 11.17 4.87 -26.91
N ASP A 268 11.46 4.47 -28.15
CA ASP A 268 12.36 5.22 -29.04
C ASP A 268 11.86 6.64 -29.33
N SER A 269 10.54 6.88 -29.24
CA SER A 269 9.94 8.22 -29.35
C SER A 269 10.52 9.20 -28.33
N ILE A 270 10.82 8.74 -27.12
CA ILE A 270 11.41 9.56 -26.05
C ILE A 270 12.85 9.93 -26.40
N ILE A 271 13.61 8.98 -26.94
CA ILE A 271 15.00 9.20 -27.36
C ILE A 271 15.06 10.16 -28.55
N LYS A 272 14.18 10.00 -29.54
CA LYS A 272 14.06 10.91 -30.70
C LYS A 272 13.74 12.35 -30.28
N LYS A 273 12.99 12.54 -29.19
CA LYS A 273 12.69 13.87 -28.60
C LYS A 273 13.83 14.44 -27.74
N GLY A 274 14.98 13.76 -27.68
CA GLY A 274 16.16 14.21 -26.94
C GLY A 274 16.23 13.70 -25.49
N GLY A 275 15.34 12.78 -25.11
CA GLY A 275 15.45 12.01 -23.88
C GLY A 275 16.67 11.07 -23.90
N LYS A 276 17.12 10.67 -22.72
CA LYS A 276 18.29 9.79 -22.56
C LYS A 276 17.98 8.66 -21.57
N LYS A 277 18.69 7.55 -21.76
CA LYS A 277 18.72 6.41 -20.83
C LYS A 277 20.08 6.33 -20.14
N GLY A 278 20.12 5.69 -18.98
CA GLY A 278 21.38 5.31 -18.34
C GLY A 278 22.15 4.25 -19.15
N PRO A 279 23.42 3.98 -18.79
CA PRO A 279 24.28 3.04 -19.52
C PRO A 279 23.68 1.63 -19.65
N GLY A 280 22.97 1.17 -18.63
CA GLY A 280 22.28 -0.12 -18.59
C GLY A 280 20.82 -0.07 -19.03
N GLY A 281 20.37 1.05 -19.62
CA GLY A 281 18.97 1.25 -20.02
C GLY A 281 18.08 1.86 -18.93
N GLU A 282 18.66 2.37 -17.84
CA GLU A 282 17.92 2.88 -16.69
C GLU A 282 17.09 4.13 -17.05
N ILE A 283 15.93 4.28 -16.41
CA ILE A 283 15.14 5.51 -16.45
C ILE A 283 15.84 6.55 -15.58
N ILE A 284 16.40 7.59 -16.18
CA ILE A 284 17.10 8.69 -15.50
C ILE A 284 16.32 10.00 -15.58
N CYS A 285 16.71 11.05 -14.84
CA CYS A 285 16.04 12.36 -14.91
C CYS A 285 16.01 12.91 -16.35
N GLN A 286 17.07 12.64 -17.12
CA GLN A 286 17.19 13.05 -18.52
C GLN A 286 16.32 12.23 -19.50
N SER A 287 15.60 11.22 -19.02
CA SER A 287 14.57 10.53 -19.82
C SER A 287 13.37 11.44 -20.08
N CYS A 288 13.06 12.33 -19.12
CA CYS A 288 11.92 13.24 -19.20
C CYS A 288 12.36 14.71 -19.31
N HIS A 289 13.52 15.07 -18.75
CA HIS A 289 14.01 16.44 -18.71
C HIS A 289 15.21 16.69 -19.60
N LYS A 290 15.30 17.89 -20.16
CA LYS A 290 16.44 18.36 -20.94
C LYS A 290 16.92 19.69 -20.36
N PRO A 291 18.12 19.76 -19.75
CA PRO A 291 18.58 20.98 -19.09
C PRO A 291 18.67 22.21 -19.99
N HIS A 292 18.89 22.05 -21.30
CA HIS A 292 18.91 23.15 -22.25
C HIS A 292 18.12 22.80 -23.50
N TYR A 293 17.44 23.78 -24.09
CA TYR A 293 16.61 23.61 -25.30
C TYR A 293 15.51 22.55 -25.15
N ALA A 294 14.90 22.47 -23.96
CA ALA A 294 13.67 21.73 -23.74
C ALA A 294 12.47 22.43 -24.41
N VAL A 295 11.29 21.83 -24.29
CA VAL A 295 10.06 22.49 -24.72
C VAL A 295 9.82 23.73 -23.86
N LYS A 296 9.64 24.88 -24.52
CA LYS A 296 9.38 26.18 -23.90
C LYS A 296 8.16 26.15 -22.98
N GLY A 297 8.29 26.76 -21.80
CA GLY A 297 7.21 26.90 -20.81
C GLY A 297 6.79 25.61 -20.10
N ARG A 298 7.52 24.49 -20.26
CA ARG A 298 7.13 23.16 -19.76
C ARG A 298 8.09 22.57 -18.74
N GLY A 299 8.71 23.40 -17.89
CA GLY A 299 9.53 22.91 -16.78
C GLY A 299 10.64 21.96 -17.24
N ILE A 300 11.33 22.36 -18.31
CA ILE A 300 12.41 21.62 -18.98
C ILE A 300 12.07 20.19 -19.45
N LEU A 301 10.80 19.90 -19.73
CA LEU A 301 10.40 18.60 -20.30
C LEU A 301 10.81 18.45 -21.77
N ILE A 302 11.14 17.22 -22.18
CA ILE A 302 11.45 16.87 -23.57
C ILE A 302 10.22 16.92 -24.49
N SER A 303 9.01 16.96 -23.93
CA SER A 303 7.76 16.96 -24.67
C SER A 303 6.64 17.64 -23.88
N ASN A 304 5.57 18.00 -24.59
CA ASN A 304 4.36 18.51 -23.97
C ASN A 304 3.59 17.38 -23.26
N ASN A 305 3.25 17.56 -21.98
CA ASN A 305 2.47 16.61 -21.18
C ASN A 305 0.98 16.96 -21.05
N THR A 306 0.42 17.78 -21.95
CA THR A 306 -1.04 17.99 -22.02
C THR A 306 -1.76 16.64 -22.15
N SER A 307 -2.85 16.45 -21.40
CA SER A 307 -3.60 15.19 -21.29
C SER A 307 -2.72 13.95 -20.99
N SER A 308 -1.65 14.17 -20.20
CA SER A 308 -0.71 13.13 -19.76
C SER A 308 -0.01 12.36 -20.89
N ASN A 309 0.25 13.02 -22.03
CA ASN A 309 0.89 12.39 -23.19
C ASN A 309 2.25 11.75 -22.88
N LEU A 310 3.09 12.40 -22.08
CA LEU A 310 4.39 11.83 -21.70
C LEU A 310 4.23 10.55 -20.86
N CYS A 311 3.26 10.52 -19.95
CA CYS A 311 2.97 9.34 -19.15
C CYS A 311 2.49 8.18 -20.02
N LYS A 312 1.63 8.45 -21.00
CA LYS A 312 1.02 7.47 -21.91
C LYS A 312 2.01 6.85 -22.90
N GLU A 313 3.13 7.52 -23.20
CA GLU A 313 4.20 6.94 -24.03
C GLU A 313 4.88 5.76 -23.33
N CYS A 314 5.02 5.83 -22.00
CA CYS A 314 5.65 4.78 -21.20
C CYS A 314 4.63 3.82 -20.58
N HIS A 315 3.49 4.32 -20.10
CA HIS A 315 2.45 3.55 -19.41
C HIS A 315 1.26 3.23 -20.33
N ASP A 316 1.55 2.61 -21.47
CA ASP A 316 0.55 2.26 -22.48
C ASP A 316 -0.60 1.41 -21.90
N ASN A 317 -0.26 0.41 -21.07
CA ASN A 317 -1.23 -0.46 -20.39
C ASN A 317 -2.03 0.21 -19.26
N LYS A 318 -1.95 1.53 -19.12
CA LYS A 318 -2.75 2.34 -18.19
C LYS A 318 -3.69 3.31 -18.92
N LYS A 319 -3.60 3.40 -20.26
CA LYS A 319 -4.48 4.24 -21.09
C LYS A 319 -5.96 3.89 -20.98
N SER A 320 -6.29 2.65 -20.61
CA SER A 320 -7.66 2.20 -20.36
C SER A 320 -8.40 3.06 -19.33
N VAL A 321 -7.73 3.75 -18.40
CA VAL A 321 -8.41 4.67 -17.47
C VAL A 321 -9.20 5.78 -18.20
N LEU A 322 -8.76 6.18 -19.39
CA LEU A 322 -9.35 7.27 -20.18
C LEU A 322 -10.79 6.99 -20.63
N ILE A 323 -11.14 5.71 -20.75
CA ILE A 323 -12.46 5.23 -21.16
C ILE A 323 -13.29 4.75 -19.96
N THR A 324 -12.90 5.11 -18.73
CA THR A 324 -13.64 4.73 -17.52
C THR A 324 -14.12 5.94 -16.74
N LYS A 325 -14.99 5.72 -15.75
CA LYS A 325 -15.42 6.76 -14.80
C LYS A 325 -14.29 7.37 -13.95
N HIS A 326 -13.10 6.79 -13.92
CA HIS A 326 -11.93 7.41 -13.28
C HIS A 326 -11.21 8.43 -14.18
N ASN A 327 -11.67 8.64 -15.41
CA ASN A 327 -11.26 9.81 -16.18
C ASN A 327 -11.92 11.07 -15.61
N LEU A 328 -11.24 11.72 -14.67
CA LEU A 328 -11.77 12.91 -13.98
C LEU A 328 -11.97 14.10 -14.91
N GLU A 329 -11.38 14.13 -16.11
CA GLU A 329 -11.73 15.15 -17.13
C GLU A 329 -13.22 15.09 -17.48
N LYS A 330 -13.86 13.92 -17.33
CA LYS A 330 -15.29 13.71 -17.59
C LYS A 330 -16.11 13.63 -16.31
N SER A 331 -15.67 12.84 -15.34
CA SER A 331 -16.48 12.53 -14.15
C SER A 331 -16.42 13.58 -13.03
N ALA A 332 -15.32 14.34 -12.94
CA ALA A 332 -15.13 15.38 -11.93
C ALA A 332 -14.20 16.51 -12.44
N PRO A 333 -14.61 17.28 -13.46
CA PRO A 333 -13.74 18.23 -14.16
C PRO A 333 -13.25 19.38 -13.28
N SER A 334 -13.98 19.71 -12.21
CA SER A 334 -13.62 20.73 -11.22
C SER A 334 -12.73 20.22 -10.09
N ALA A 335 -12.53 18.90 -9.96
CA ALA A 335 -11.65 18.35 -8.94
C ALA A 335 -10.22 18.86 -9.13
N THR A 336 -9.47 19.05 -8.04
CA THR A 336 -8.08 19.49 -8.12
C THR A 336 -7.15 18.52 -7.42
N ASN A 337 -5.91 18.43 -7.90
CA ASN A 337 -4.84 17.79 -7.14
C ASN A 337 -4.30 18.71 -6.02
N ILE A 338 -3.38 18.22 -5.19
CA ILE A 338 -2.72 18.97 -4.11
C ILE A 338 -1.93 20.22 -4.57
N LYS A 339 -1.73 20.42 -5.87
CA LYS A 339 -1.16 21.65 -6.45
C LYS A 339 -2.23 22.62 -6.98
N GLY A 340 -3.51 22.36 -6.71
CA GLY A 340 -4.63 23.17 -7.19
C GLY A 340 -4.86 23.05 -8.70
N GLN A 341 -4.41 21.97 -9.34
CA GLN A 341 -4.56 21.78 -10.79
C GLN A 341 -5.77 20.89 -11.09
N THR A 342 -6.62 21.33 -12.02
CA THR A 342 -7.74 20.55 -12.56
C THR A 342 -7.26 19.42 -13.48
N PRO A 343 -8.11 18.43 -13.80
CA PRO A 343 -7.87 17.44 -14.85
C PRO A 343 -7.48 18.08 -16.19
N SER A 344 -8.14 19.15 -16.62
CA SER A 344 -7.82 19.83 -17.88
C SER A 344 -6.40 20.43 -17.90
N ARG A 345 -5.90 20.87 -16.74
CA ARG A 345 -4.56 21.48 -16.61
C ARG A 345 -3.45 20.44 -16.41
N SER A 346 -3.70 19.41 -15.61
CA SER A 346 -2.69 18.40 -15.24
C SER A 346 -2.74 17.15 -16.11
N GLY A 347 -3.89 16.89 -16.74
CA GLY A 347 -4.19 15.67 -17.48
C GLY A 347 -4.74 14.56 -16.59
N PRO A 348 -5.27 13.49 -17.22
CA PRO A 348 -6.02 12.43 -16.55
C PRO A 348 -5.16 11.56 -15.63
N CYS A 349 -3.83 11.50 -15.85
CA CYS A 349 -2.94 10.79 -14.94
C CYS A 349 -2.48 11.68 -13.77
N SER A 350 -2.21 12.97 -14.01
CA SER A 350 -1.58 13.84 -13.00
C SER A 350 -2.53 14.47 -11.98
N VAL A 351 -3.83 14.29 -12.17
CA VAL A 351 -4.83 14.50 -11.12
C VAL A 351 -4.81 13.40 -10.04
N CYS A 352 -4.23 12.22 -10.35
CA CYS A 352 -4.09 11.08 -9.43
C CYS A 352 -2.63 10.80 -9.04
N HIS A 353 -1.68 10.98 -9.97
CA HIS A 353 -0.26 10.69 -9.79
C HIS A 353 0.59 11.93 -10.10
N LEU A 354 1.23 12.51 -9.08
CA LEU A 354 1.99 13.74 -9.20
C LEU A 354 3.49 13.48 -9.14
N PRO A 355 4.21 13.45 -10.29
CA PRO A 355 5.65 13.28 -10.30
C PRO A 355 6.30 14.43 -9.54
N HIS A 356 7.07 14.08 -8.52
CA HIS A 356 7.67 14.97 -7.53
C HIS A 356 6.65 15.61 -6.56
N ARG A 357 6.89 15.38 -5.26
CA ARG A 357 6.06 15.88 -4.16
C ARG A 357 4.60 15.38 -4.25
N GLY A 358 4.42 14.11 -4.59
CA GLY A 358 3.17 13.41 -4.29
C GLY A 358 3.00 13.27 -2.78
N ASN A 359 1.84 12.81 -2.35
CA ASN A 359 1.48 12.63 -0.96
C ASN A 359 1.18 11.16 -0.66
N GLY A 360 2.23 10.39 -0.34
CA GLY A 360 2.13 8.97 -0.03
C GLY A 360 2.45 8.05 -1.22
N PRO A 361 2.07 6.76 -1.13
CA PRO A 361 2.51 5.76 -2.09
C PRO A 361 2.03 6.07 -3.51
N LYS A 362 2.80 5.60 -4.51
CA LYS A 362 2.49 5.79 -5.94
C LYS A 362 2.34 7.27 -6.36
N MET A 363 3.02 8.18 -5.67
CA MET A 363 2.97 9.62 -5.97
C MET A 363 1.54 10.18 -5.90
N TRP A 364 0.73 9.73 -4.94
CA TRP A 364 -0.69 10.10 -4.90
C TRP A 364 -0.88 11.63 -4.90
N ALA A 365 -1.79 12.11 -5.71
CA ALA A 365 -1.95 13.54 -5.98
C ALA A 365 -3.05 14.20 -5.14
N GLN A 366 -3.64 13.47 -4.20
CA GLN A 366 -4.69 13.96 -3.29
C GLN A 366 -4.21 13.95 -1.83
N LYS A 367 -4.94 14.63 -0.95
CA LYS A 367 -4.66 14.61 0.49
C LYS A 367 -5.08 13.25 1.07
N ILE A 368 -4.13 12.51 1.63
CA ILE A 368 -4.39 11.27 2.38
C ILE A 368 -4.49 11.66 3.87
N VAL A 369 -5.53 11.16 4.55
CA VAL A 369 -5.73 11.33 5.99
C VAL A 369 -5.60 9.96 6.66
N GLY A 370 -4.73 9.86 7.68
CA GLY A 370 -4.48 8.62 8.43
C GLY A 370 -3.39 7.72 7.85
N ALA A 371 -2.48 7.23 8.70
CA ALA A 371 -1.31 6.43 8.31
C ALA A 371 -1.53 4.90 8.31
N GLU A 372 -2.54 4.40 9.01
CA GLU A 372 -2.69 2.95 9.25
C GLU A 372 -3.23 2.15 8.04
N ASP A 373 -3.75 2.82 7.01
CA ASP A 373 -4.33 2.20 5.81
C ASP A 373 -4.00 3.02 4.54
N PRO A 374 -2.71 3.12 4.17
CA PRO A 374 -2.28 4.09 3.16
C PRO A 374 -2.88 3.80 1.79
N MET A 375 -3.07 2.52 1.43
CA MET A 375 -3.59 2.13 0.12
C MET A 375 -5.10 2.35 -0.01
N SER A 376 -5.90 2.09 1.02
CA SER A 376 -7.35 2.37 0.92
C SER A 376 -7.66 3.84 1.18
N ASN A 377 -6.82 4.55 1.95
CA ASN A 377 -6.99 5.99 2.17
C ASN A 377 -6.77 6.80 0.88
N MET A 378 -6.02 6.29 -0.09
CA MET A 378 -6.01 6.84 -1.45
C MET A 378 -7.42 6.85 -2.06
N CYS A 379 -8.14 5.73 -2.01
CA CYS A 379 -9.51 5.64 -2.52
C CYS A 379 -10.47 6.53 -1.71
N LYS A 380 -10.39 6.50 -0.38
CA LYS A 380 -11.23 7.30 0.53
C LYS A 380 -11.00 8.80 0.39
N SER A 381 -9.84 9.25 -0.11
CA SER A 381 -9.60 10.68 -0.39
C SER A 381 -10.56 11.26 -1.45
N CYS A 382 -11.16 10.42 -2.29
CA CYS A 382 -12.18 10.80 -3.26
C CYS A 382 -13.55 10.20 -2.93
N HIS A 383 -13.60 8.95 -2.47
CA HIS A 383 -14.82 8.22 -2.12
C HIS A 383 -15.24 8.46 -0.65
N SER A 384 -15.35 9.73 -0.28
CA SER A 384 -15.86 10.20 1.00
C SER A 384 -17.04 11.16 0.77
N GLU A 385 -17.77 11.49 1.82
CA GLU A 385 -18.91 12.43 1.76
C GLU A 385 -18.55 13.81 1.17
N THR A 386 -17.30 14.24 1.31
CA THR A 386 -16.81 15.54 0.82
C THR A 386 -15.85 15.43 -0.36
N GLY A 387 -15.47 14.21 -0.76
CA GLY A 387 -14.51 13.97 -1.83
C GLY A 387 -15.10 14.14 -3.24
N ALA A 388 -14.23 14.13 -4.25
CA ALA A 388 -14.63 14.29 -5.66
C ALA A 388 -15.60 13.20 -6.16
N ALA A 389 -15.69 12.07 -5.47
CA ALA A 389 -16.60 10.95 -5.75
C ALA A 389 -17.65 10.77 -4.64
N ASN A 390 -18.10 11.85 -4.01
CA ASN A 390 -19.07 11.83 -2.92
C ASN A 390 -20.44 11.20 -3.24
N LYS A 391 -20.78 11.03 -4.52
CA LYS A 391 -21.97 10.28 -4.96
C LYS A 391 -21.82 8.76 -4.77
N LYS A 392 -20.60 8.28 -4.50
CA LYS A 392 -20.26 6.86 -4.29
C LYS A 392 -19.33 6.69 -3.08
N PRO A 393 -19.76 7.08 -1.86
CA PRO A 393 -18.95 6.92 -0.66
C PRO A 393 -18.85 5.43 -0.28
N ILE A 394 -17.80 5.07 0.45
CA ILE A 394 -17.67 3.73 1.02
C ILE A 394 -18.48 3.69 2.32
N GLY A 395 -19.56 2.91 2.37
CA GLY A 395 -20.40 2.86 3.56
C GLY A 395 -19.84 2.00 4.69
N HIS A 396 -20.43 2.16 5.87
CA HIS A 396 -19.95 1.64 7.14
C HIS A 396 -19.84 0.11 7.20
N ASN A 397 -20.74 -0.61 6.53
CA ASN A 397 -20.77 -2.07 6.49
C ASN A 397 -20.07 -2.59 5.23
N SER A 398 -18.74 -2.55 5.25
CA SER A 398 -17.90 -2.98 4.13
C SER A 398 -16.90 -4.07 4.53
N HIS A 399 -16.43 -4.81 3.53
CA HIS A 399 -15.45 -5.86 3.69
C HIS A 399 -14.18 -5.32 4.36
N PRO A 400 -13.64 -6.01 5.38
CA PRO A 400 -12.46 -5.54 6.08
C PRO A 400 -11.25 -5.46 5.13
N VAL A 401 -10.51 -4.37 5.28
CA VAL A 401 -9.20 -4.11 4.66
C VAL A 401 -8.15 -3.92 5.76
N ASN A 402 -6.87 -3.82 5.39
CA ASN A 402 -5.75 -3.77 6.32
C ASN A 402 -5.68 -5.03 7.23
N LYS A 403 -5.93 -6.21 6.64
CA LYS A 403 -5.90 -7.51 7.33
C LYS A 403 -5.04 -8.50 6.56
N THR A 404 -4.32 -9.37 7.29
CA THR A 404 -3.53 -10.47 6.71
C THR A 404 -4.42 -11.66 6.35
N LEU A 405 -3.94 -12.50 5.44
CA LEU A 405 -4.65 -13.72 5.01
C LEU A 405 -4.37 -14.94 5.91
N LYS A 406 -3.53 -14.81 6.94
CA LYS A 406 -3.09 -15.94 7.80
C LYS A 406 -4.26 -16.78 8.33
N ARG A 407 -5.33 -16.13 8.80
CA ARG A 407 -6.51 -16.80 9.38
C ARG A 407 -7.33 -17.61 8.37
N ILE A 408 -7.07 -17.48 7.07
CA ILE A 408 -7.83 -18.13 5.99
C ILE A 408 -6.94 -18.88 5.00
N GLY A 409 -5.71 -19.22 5.39
CA GLY A 409 -4.79 -20.05 4.60
C GLY A 409 -3.65 -19.31 3.90
N GLY A 410 -3.58 -17.98 4.02
CA GLY A 410 -2.39 -17.18 3.68
C GLY A 410 -2.05 -17.02 2.20
N LYS A 411 -2.75 -17.71 1.28
CA LYS A 411 -2.44 -17.72 -0.14
C LYS A 411 -3.49 -16.98 -0.96
N SER A 412 -3.03 -16.26 -1.97
CA SER A 412 -3.86 -15.50 -2.90
C SER A 412 -3.04 -15.19 -4.15
N SER A 413 -3.68 -15.11 -5.32
CA SER A 413 -3.03 -14.57 -6.54
C SER A 413 -3.12 -13.04 -6.64
N LEU A 414 -4.00 -12.43 -5.83
CA LEU A 414 -4.23 -10.99 -5.83
C LEU A 414 -3.03 -10.21 -5.26
N PRO A 415 -2.90 -8.91 -5.59
CA PRO A 415 -1.89 -8.06 -4.99
C PRO A 415 -2.08 -7.93 -3.47
N LEU A 416 -1.00 -8.17 -2.72
CA LEU A 416 -0.91 -7.90 -1.28
C LEU A 416 0.09 -6.78 -1.04
N PHE A 417 -0.05 -6.08 0.08
CA PHE A 417 0.78 -4.92 0.41
C PHE A 417 1.25 -4.96 1.87
N ASN A 418 2.35 -4.28 2.16
CA ASN A 418 2.77 -4.01 3.53
C ASN A 418 2.15 -2.69 4.06
N ASP A 419 2.58 -2.29 5.25
CA ASP A 419 2.06 -1.12 5.97
C ASP A 419 2.45 0.22 5.34
N GLU A 420 3.46 0.27 4.49
CA GLU A 420 3.82 1.46 3.70
C GLU A 420 3.12 1.49 2.33
N GLY A 421 2.25 0.53 2.04
CA GLY A 421 1.57 0.41 0.75
C GLY A 421 2.47 -0.08 -0.39
N LYS A 422 3.64 -0.67 -0.09
CA LYS A 422 4.47 -1.39 -1.07
C LYS A 422 3.76 -2.67 -1.45
N ARG A 423 3.58 -2.90 -2.75
CA ARG A 423 3.09 -4.18 -3.27
C ARG A 423 4.18 -5.25 -3.07
N LEU A 424 3.81 -6.35 -2.42
CA LEU A 424 4.68 -7.48 -2.15
C LEU A 424 4.73 -8.43 -3.35
N THR A 425 5.93 -8.90 -3.67
CA THR A 425 6.18 -9.66 -4.91
C THR A 425 6.82 -11.02 -4.70
N THR A 426 7.53 -11.25 -3.60
CA THR A 426 8.07 -12.58 -3.28
C THR A 426 7.09 -13.36 -2.40
N GLU A 427 7.19 -14.69 -2.43
CA GLU A 427 6.29 -15.53 -1.63
C GLU A 427 6.54 -15.34 -0.13
N GLU A 428 7.80 -15.15 0.30
CA GLU A 428 8.14 -14.91 1.71
C GLU A 428 7.51 -13.60 2.23
N GLU A 429 7.61 -12.52 1.46
CA GLU A 429 6.98 -11.23 1.83
C GLU A 429 5.46 -11.37 1.95
N ARG A 430 4.84 -12.17 1.05
CA ARG A 430 3.38 -12.26 0.93
C ARG A 430 2.71 -12.97 2.11
N VAL A 431 3.45 -13.71 2.95
CA VAL A 431 2.93 -14.35 4.17
C VAL A 431 2.36 -13.33 5.16
N GLU A 432 3.01 -12.17 5.31
CA GLU A 432 2.55 -11.04 6.13
C GLU A 432 1.72 -10.02 5.33
N GLY A 433 1.47 -10.31 4.05
CA GLY A 433 0.80 -9.40 3.15
C GLY A 433 -0.63 -9.08 3.59
N LYS A 434 -0.96 -7.79 3.58
CA LYS A 434 -2.30 -7.28 3.91
C LYS A 434 -3.12 -7.01 2.66
N VAL A 435 -4.42 -7.23 2.79
CA VAL A 435 -5.42 -6.95 1.76
C VAL A 435 -5.89 -5.49 1.89
N PHE A 436 -5.90 -4.77 0.78
CA PHE A 436 -6.41 -3.40 0.68
C PHE A 436 -7.36 -3.26 -0.51
N CYS A 437 -8.03 -2.10 -0.67
CA CYS A 437 -8.94 -1.89 -1.82
C CYS A 437 -8.29 -2.25 -3.19
N PRO A 438 -7.02 -1.90 -3.47
CA PRO A 438 -6.36 -2.28 -4.72
C PRO A 438 -6.03 -3.77 -4.87
N SER A 439 -6.23 -4.59 -3.84
CA SER A 439 -6.14 -6.05 -3.94
C SER A 439 -7.26 -6.60 -4.81
N CYS A 440 -8.49 -6.11 -4.64
CA CYS A 440 -9.65 -6.53 -5.45
C CYS A 440 -9.88 -5.61 -6.64
N HIS A 441 -9.65 -4.29 -6.47
CA HIS A 441 -9.89 -3.30 -7.51
C HIS A 441 -8.63 -2.90 -8.27
N ASN A 442 -8.80 -2.56 -9.54
CA ASN A 442 -7.82 -1.97 -10.40
C ASN A 442 -8.44 -0.76 -11.12
N VAL A 443 -8.15 0.44 -10.64
CA VAL A 443 -8.66 1.70 -11.20
C VAL A 443 -8.36 1.90 -12.70
N HIS A 444 -7.42 1.13 -13.26
CA HIS A 444 -7.08 1.16 -14.69
C HIS A 444 -7.80 0.09 -15.51
N GLN A 445 -8.76 -0.64 -14.96
CA GLN A 445 -9.43 -1.75 -15.65
C GLN A 445 -10.87 -1.80 -15.16
N TRP A 446 -11.83 -1.33 -15.97
CA TRP A 446 -13.26 -1.37 -15.61
C TRP A 446 -13.81 -2.79 -15.58
N ASN A 447 -13.59 -3.54 -16.66
CA ASN A 447 -14.07 -4.91 -16.83
C ASN A 447 -13.01 -5.95 -16.45
N ALA A 448 -13.38 -6.96 -15.66
CA ALA A 448 -12.44 -7.97 -15.17
C ALA A 448 -11.86 -8.88 -16.27
N LYS A 449 -12.65 -9.17 -17.32
CA LYS A 449 -12.26 -10.07 -18.41
C LYS A 449 -11.47 -9.36 -19.51
N ASN A 450 -11.85 -8.12 -19.83
CA ASN A 450 -11.23 -7.37 -20.92
C ASN A 450 -10.96 -5.91 -20.51
N PRO A 451 -9.70 -5.54 -20.22
CA PRO A 451 -9.33 -4.17 -19.83
C PRO A 451 -9.57 -3.10 -20.90
N LYS A 452 -9.85 -3.48 -22.16
CA LYS A 452 -10.20 -2.54 -23.23
C LYS A 452 -11.67 -2.10 -23.20
N ILE A 453 -12.52 -2.76 -22.41
CA ILE A 453 -13.91 -2.36 -22.22
C ILE A 453 -13.95 -1.32 -21.10
N GLY A 454 -14.38 -0.12 -21.47
CA GLY A 454 -14.59 1.01 -20.57
C GLY A 454 -15.96 1.01 -19.93
N SER A 455 -16.29 2.08 -19.19
CA SER A 455 -17.64 2.31 -18.66
C SER A 455 -18.37 3.32 -19.55
N GLU A 456 -19.67 3.11 -19.75
CA GLU A 456 -20.53 4.20 -20.23
C GLU A 456 -20.79 5.21 -19.10
N ALA A 457 -21.23 6.43 -19.46
CA ALA A 457 -21.42 7.51 -18.49
C ALA A 457 -22.39 7.12 -17.36
N ASN A 458 -23.51 6.48 -17.73
CA ASN A 458 -24.59 6.11 -16.82
C ASN A 458 -24.58 4.63 -16.38
N GLU A 459 -23.64 3.82 -16.86
CA GLU A 459 -23.55 2.39 -16.53
C GLU A 459 -23.19 2.19 -15.06
N GLU A 460 -24.07 1.63 -14.25
CA GLU A 460 -23.72 1.19 -12.90
C GLU A 460 -22.97 -0.13 -12.96
N GLY A 461 -21.90 -0.25 -12.18
CA GLY A 461 -21.13 -1.48 -12.16
C GLY A 461 -21.82 -2.61 -11.39
N ASP A 462 -21.44 -3.84 -11.70
CA ASP A 462 -21.88 -5.09 -11.11
C ASP A 462 -20.69 -5.97 -10.67
N ALA A 463 -20.98 -7.24 -10.35
CA ALA A 463 -20.01 -8.25 -9.92
C ALA A 463 -19.07 -8.76 -11.03
N THR A 464 -19.18 -8.27 -12.26
CA THR A 464 -18.32 -8.65 -13.40
C THR A 464 -17.41 -7.50 -13.87
N ASN A 465 -17.77 -6.26 -13.55
CA ASN A 465 -17.02 -5.04 -13.87
C ASN A 465 -16.65 -4.26 -12.59
N SER A 466 -17.02 -2.99 -12.41
CA SER A 466 -16.76 -2.22 -11.17
C SER A 466 -15.29 -2.10 -10.78
N PHE A 467 -14.42 -2.03 -11.78
CA PHE A 467 -12.98 -2.01 -11.58
C PHE A 467 -12.39 -3.29 -10.97
N LEU A 468 -13.08 -4.42 -11.01
CA LEU A 468 -12.60 -5.66 -10.42
C LEU A 468 -11.43 -6.26 -11.22
N ARG A 469 -10.47 -6.85 -10.50
CA ARG A 469 -9.37 -7.63 -11.09
C ARG A 469 -9.82 -8.99 -11.61
N ILE A 470 -10.75 -9.61 -10.88
CA ILE A 470 -11.34 -10.92 -11.15
C ILE A 470 -12.85 -10.75 -10.93
N ALA A 471 -13.66 -11.35 -11.80
CA ALA A 471 -15.11 -11.30 -11.63
C ALA A 471 -15.54 -12.02 -10.33
N ALA A 472 -16.52 -11.44 -9.65
CA ALA A 472 -17.16 -12.00 -8.46
C ALA A 472 -18.44 -12.81 -8.79
N ALA A 473 -18.94 -12.75 -10.02
CA ALA A 473 -20.09 -13.53 -10.48
C ALA A 473 -19.97 -13.86 -11.99
N PRO A 474 -20.71 -14.87 -12.50
CA PRO A 474 -21.53 -15.84 -11.77
C PRO A 474 -20.69 -16.94 -11.08
N LYS A 475 -19.43 -17.09 -11.48
CA LYS A 475 -18.41 -17.86 -10.73
C LYS A 475 -17.68 -16.87 -9.81
N PRO A 476 -17.73 -17.03 -8.48
CA PRO A 476 -17.13 -16.06 -7.57
C PRO A 476 -15.63 -16.37 -7.37
N GLU A 477 -14.88 -16.34 -8.48
CA GLU A 477 -13.43 -16.60 -8.52
C GLU A 477 -12.67 -15.61 -7.65
N LEU A 478 -13.09 -14.34 -7.62
CA LEU A 478 -12.51 -13.33 -6.74
C LEU A 478 -12.56 -13.75 -5.27
N CYS A 479 -13.71 -14.26 -4.81
CA CYS A 479 -13.89 -14.69 -3.43
C CYS A 479 -13.14 -15.99 -3.16
N ALA A 480 -13.18 -16.92 -4.12
CA ALA A 480 -12.54 -18.23 -4.02
C ALA A 480 -11.01 -18.16 -3.96
N ASP A 481 -10.39 -17.11 -4.51
CA ASP A 481 -8.94 -16.89 -4.46
C ASP A 481 -8.42 -16.79 -3.01
N CYS A 482 -9.14 -16.10 -2.13
CA CYS A 482 -8.77 -15.95 -0.72
C CYS A 482 -9.55 -16.92 0.20
N HIS A 483 -10.82 -17.19 -0.09
CA HIS A 483 -11.71 -18.01 0.74
C HIS A 483 -11.85 -19.43 0.19
N THR A 484 -10.72 -20.07 -0.15
CA THR A 484 -10.66 -21.41 -0.75
C THR A 484 -11.47 -22.45 0.04
N GLY A 485 -11.34 -22.47 1.36
CA GLY A 485 -12.09 -23.37 2.26
C GLY A 485 -13.60 -23.10 2.37
N LYS A 486 -14.13 -22.07 1.70
CA LYS A 486 -15.57 -21.77 1.63
C LYS A 486 -16.22 -22.20 0.32
N THR A 487 -15.42 -22.68 -0.64
CA THR A 487 -15.90 -23.08 -1.97
C THR A 487 -16.72 -24.37 -1.96
N TYR A 488 -16.72 -25.15 -0.87
CA TYR A 488 -17.53 -26.37 -0.75
C TYR A 488 -19.04 -26.11 -0.74
N ILE A 489 -19.48 -24.86 -0.64
CA ILE A 489 -20.88 -24.45 -0.77
C ILE A 489 -21.42 -24.63 -2.20
N PHE A 490 -20.56 -24.61 -3.21
CA PHE A 490 -21.01 -24.74 -4.59
C PHE A 490 -21.79 -26.03 -4.77
N LYS A 491 -22.89 -25.95 -5.52
CA LYS A 491 -23.72 -27.10 -5.88
C LYS A 491 -24.41 -27.79 -4.68
N THR A 492 -24.47 -27.13 -3.52
CA THR A 492 -25.20 -27.58 -2.32
C THR A 492 -26.57 -26.90 -2.23
N ASP A 493 -27.37 -27.24 -1.22
CA ASP A 493 -28.70 -26.65 -1.01
C ASP A 493 -28.66 -25.13 -0.69
N HIS A 494 -27.52 -24.61 -0.24
CA HIS A 494 -27.30 -23.17 -0.04
C HIS A 494 -26.77 -22.46 -1.30
N ASP A 495 -26.57 -23.17 -2.40
CA ASP A 495 -26.35 -22.56 -3.70
C ASP A 495 -27.71 -22.10 -4.26
N LEU A 496 -28.09 -20.86 -3.97
CA LEU A 496 -29.41 -20.34 -4.33
C LEU A 496 -29.68 -20.32 -5.84
N ARG A 497 -28.65 -20.45 -6.69
CA ARG A 497 -28.84 -20.61 -8.14
C ARG A 497 -29.61 -21.90 -8.47
N ILE A 498 -29.57 -22.87 -7.56
CA ILE A 498 -30.22 -24.18 -7.69
C ILE A 498 -31.53 -24.20 -6.92
N THR A 499 -31.53 -23.72 -5.68
CA THR A 499 -32.67 -23.91 -4.76
C THR A 499 -33.66 -22.75 -4.74
N ALA A 500 -33.25 -21.53 -5.10
CA ALA A 500 -34.11 -20.36 -5.12
C ALA A 500 -33.60 -19.29 -6.13
N PRO A 501 -33.59 -19.58 -7.45
CA PRO A 501 -33.01 -18.70 -8.47
C PRO A 501 -33.70 -17.33 -8.56
N GLU A 502 -34.99 -17.27 -8.25
CA GLU A 502 -35.79 -16.03 -8.25
C GLU A 502 -35.60 -15.18 -6.99
N ALA A 503 -34.80 -15.64 -6.03
CA ALA A 503 -34.59 -14.89 -4.81
C ALA A 503 -33.77 -13.62 -5.06
N THR A 504 -34.08 -12.57 -4.29
CA THR A 504 -33.34 -11.30 -4.35
C THR A 504 -32.67 -11.00 -3.02
N THR A 505 -31.61 -10.20 -3.10
CA THR A 505 -30.96 -9.56 -1.94
C THR A 505 -31.79 -8.37 -1.46
N ALA A 506 -31.46 -7.81 -0.28
CA ALA A 506 -32.12 -6.59 0.20
C ALA A 506 -31.90 -5.38 -0.72
N ALA A 507 -30.85 -5.39 -1.55
CA ALA A 507 -30.59 -4.37 -2.56
C ALA A 507 -31.30 -4.64 -3.90
N GLY A 508 -32.22 -5.60 -3.96
CA GLY A 508 -32.99 -5.93 -5.16
C GLY A 508 -32.22 -6.69 -6.25
N LYS A 509 -30.97 -7.09 -5.99
CA LYS A 509 -30.16 -7.87 -6.93
C LYS A 509 -30.57 -9.33 -6.94
N ASN A 510 -30.72 -9.93 -8.11
CA ASN A 510 -31.09 -11.34 -8.26
C ASN A 510 -29.89 -12.28 -8.06
N VAL A 511 -30.15 -13.58 -7.93
CA VAL A 511 -29.11 -14.60 -7.72
C VAL A 511 -28.15 -14.71 -8.91
N ALA A 512 -28.65 -14.53 -10.14
CA ALA A 512 -27.82 -14.65 -11.35
C ALA A 512 -26.73 -13.56 -11.41
N GLU A 513 -27.07 -12.33 -11.03
CA GLU A 513 -26.17 -11.18 -10.96
C GLU A 513 -25.14 -11.30 -9.84
N THR A 514 -25.56 -11.79 -8.68
CA THR A 514 -24.74 -11.79 -7.45
C THR A 514 -23.90 -13.06 -7.29
N GLY A 515 -24.29 -14.14 -7.96
CA GLY A 515 -23.65 -15.45 -7.79
C GLY A 515 -23.85 -16.04 -6.39
N VAL A 516 -23.14 -17.14 -6.10
CA VAL A 516 -23.34 -17.92 -4.87
C VAL A 516 -23.00 -17.13 -3.62
N CYS A 517 -21.83 -16.49 -3.60
CA CYS A 517 -21.39 -15.74 -2.44
C CYS A 517 -22.19 -14.44 -2.29
N GLY A 518 -22.44 -13.71 -3.39
CA GLY A 518 -23.10 -12.41 -3.38
C GLY A 518 -24.58 -12.47 -2.96
N SER A 519 -25.23 -13.62 -3.15
CA SER A 519 -26.61 -13.83 -2.71
C SER A 519 -26.78 -13.83 -1.18
N CYS A 520 -25.68 -14.05 -0.45
CA CYS A 520 -25.64 -14.09 1.01
C CYS A 520 -24.74 -13.01 1.61
N HIS A 521 -23.68 -12.61 0.92
CA HIS A 521 -22.67 -11.65 1.40
C HIS A 521 -22.58 -10.43 0.49
N MET A 522 -22.67 -9.24 1.08
CA MET A 522 -22.59 -7.96 0.39
C MET A 522 -21.34 -7.21 0.84
N VAL A 523 -20.31 -7.19 -0.01
CA VAL A 523 -18.98 -6.68 0.36
C VAL A 523 -18.95 -5.17 0.63
N HIS A 524 -19.94 -4.41 0.16
CA HIS A 524 -20.05 -2.98 0.40
C HIS A 524 -21.49 -2.62 0.71
N ASN A 525 -21.69 -1.73 1.68
CA ASN A 525 -23.01 -1.22 2.06
C ASN A 525 -24.00 -2.33 2.45
N SER A 526 -23.50 -3.38 3.10
CA SER A 526 -24.35 -4.47 3.58
C SER A 526 -25.43 -3.93 4.52
N PRO A 527 -26.71 -4.36 4.40
CA PRO A 527 -27.77 -3.94 5.32
C PRO A 527 -27.46 -4.40 6.76
N VAL A 528 -26.71 -5.50 6.91
CA VAL A 528 -26.39 -6.09 8.20
C VAL A 528 -24.88 -6.26 8.31
N LYS A 529 -24.29 -5.69 9.37
CA LYS A 529 -22.83 -5.75 9.63
C LYS A 529 -22.34 -7.17 9.87
N ALA A 530 -23.11 -7.97 10.62
CA ALA A 530 -22.77 -9.34 10.95
C ALA A 530 -22.60 -10.17 9.66
N LYS A 531 -21.37 -10.65 9.42
CA LYS A 531 -20.97 -11.42 8.23
C LYS A 531 -21.27 -10.73 6.89
N LEU A 532 -21.47 -9.42 6.89
CA LEU A 532 -21.86 -8.65 5.71
C LEU A 532 -23.08 -9.24 5.01
N TRP A 533 -24.12 -9.57 5.78
CA TRP A 533 -25.27 -10.31 5.28
C TRP A 533 -26.12 -9.50 4.29
N ALA A 534 -26.33 -10.03 3.09
CA ALA A 534 -26.97 -9.34 1.96
C ALA A 534 -28.50 -9.19 2.06
N ARG A 535 -29.11 -9.67 3.16
CA ARG A 535 -30.57 -9.69 3.36
C ARG A 535 -30.93 -9.01 4.68
N ASN A 536 -32.17 -8.57 4.80
CA ASN A 536 -32.69 -8.08 6.08
C ASN A 536 -32.80 -9.24 7.07
N VAL A 537 -32.41 -9.02 8.32
CA VAL A 537 -32.61 -9.99 9.39
C VAL A 537 -34.09 -10.13 9.74
N SER A 538 -34.49 -11.32 10.19
CA SER A 538 -35.84 -11.57 10.68
C SER A 538 -35.82 -12.60 11.80
N GLY A 539 -36.95 -12.84 12.46
CA GLY A 539 -37.06 -13.87 13.49
C GLY A 539 -36.62 -13.42 14.89
N LYS A 540 -36.56 -14.39 15.82
CA LYS A 540 -36.14 -14.19 17.22
C LYS A 540 -34.85 -14.96 17.48
N GLY A 541 -34.06 -14.51 18.46
CA GLY A 541 -32.80 -15.12 18.84
C GLY A 541 -31.62 -14.18 18.66
N ASP A 542 -30.40 -14.70 18.79
CA ASP A 542 -29.16 -13.97 18.52
C ASP A 542 -29.02 -13.62 17.04
N ILE A 543 -28.13 -12.67 16.72
CA ILE A 543 -27.99 -12.13 15.36
C ILE A 543 -27.65 -13.22 14.33
N ILE A 544 -26.88 -14.25 14.68
CA ILE A 544 -26.52 -15.34 13.76
C ILE A 544 -27.74 -16.20 13.43
N ALA A 545 -28.60 -16.49 14.41
CA ALA A 545 -29.88 -17.17 14.16
C ALA A 545 -30.82 -16.33 13.29
N GLN A 546 -30.82 -15.01 13.46
CA GLN A 546 -31.61 -14.09 12.62
C GLN A 546 -31.12 -14.06 11.16
N LEU A 547 -29.83 -14.25 10.91
CA LEU A 547 -29.31 -14.41 9.54
C LEU A 547 -29.95 -15.63 8.87
N CYS A 548 -29.98 -16.79 9.54
CA CYS A 548 -30.57 -18.01 8.99
C CYS A 548 -32.08 -17.88 8.79
N THR A 549 -32.79 -17.35 9.79
CA THR A 549 -34.26 -17.21 9.74
C THR A 549 -34.73 -16.13 8.77
N SER A 550 -33.86 -15.23 8.30
CA SER A 550 -34.15 -14.36 7.13
C SER A 550 -34.55 -15.13 5.86
N CYS A 551 -34.12 -16.39 5.73
CA CYS A 551 -34.52 -17.27 4.64
C CYS A 551 -35.42 -18.42 5.11
N HIS A 552 -35.12 -18.97 6.29
CA HIS A 552 -35.86 -20.07 6.92
C HIS A 552 -37.07 -19.55 7.71
N THR A 553 -37.97 -18.87 7.00
CA THR A 553 -39.24 -18.34 7.52
C THR A 553 -40.35 -18.58 6.51
N LYS A 554 -41.61 -18.46 6.94
CA LYS A 554 -42.78 -18.60 6.05
C LYS A 554 -42.73 -17.50 4.98
N GLY A 555 -42.87 -17.87 3.70
CA GLY A 555 -42.73 -16.95 2.56
C GLY A 555 -41.28 -16.58 2.20
N GLY A 556 -40.29 -17.10 2.92
CA GLY A 556 -38.87 -16.91 2.60
C GLY A 556 -38.35 -17.94 1.58
N PRO A 557 -37.15 -17.72 0.98
CA PRO A 557 -36.56 -18.63 0.00
C PRO A 557 -36.38 -20.09 0.48
N ALA A 558 -36.29 -20.30 1.79
CA ALA A 558 -36.11 -21.61 2.41
C ALA A 558 -37.31 -22.04 3.26
N GLU A 559 -38.53 -21.57 2.94
CA GLU A 559 -39.74 -21.84 3.72
C GLU A 559 -40.08 -23.33 3.88
N LYS A 560 -39.56 -24.19 3.00
CA LYS A 560 -39.73 -25.66 3.08
C LYS A 560 -38.89 -26.30 4.20
N LYS A 561 -38.01 -25.55 4.86
CA LYS A 561 -37.05 -26.02 5.87
C LYS A 561 -37.09 -25.19 7.15
N LEU A 562 -38.24 -25.16 7.82
CA LEU A 562 -38.40 -24.43 9.08
C LEU A 562 -37.95 -25.25 10.30
N THR A 563 -37.52 -24.56 11.36
CA THR A 563 -37.07 -25.18 12.63
C THR A 563 -38.21 -25.52 13.59
N GLY A 564 -39.41 -24.99 13.35
CA GLY A 564 -40.61 -25.22 14.16
C GLY A 564 -40.56 -24.52 15.53
N ARG A 565 -41.63 -24.71 16.32
CA ARG A 565 -41.80 -24.05 17.63
C ARG A 565 -40.84 -24.56 18.70
N TYR A 566 -40.60 -25.88 18.73
CA TYR A 566 -39.74 -26.53 19.71
C TYR A 566 -38.42 -26.89 19.05
N THR A 567 -37.47 -25.97 19.15
CA THR A 567 -36.13 -26.07 18.59
C THR A 567 -35.07 -25.94 19.68
N HIS A 568 -33.85 -26.37 19.39
CA HIS A 568 -32.70 -26.17 20.25
C HIS A 568 -32.49 -24.67 20.52
N PRO A 569 -32.24 -24.26 21.78
CA PRO A 569 -32.05 -22.86 22.12
C PRO A 569 -30.79 -22.28 21.46
N THR A 570 -30.86 -20.99 21.12
CA THR A 570 -29.73 -20.18 20.67
C THR A 570 -29.58 -18.94 21.56
N GLY A 571 -28.47 -18.23 21.46
CA GLY A 571 -28.19 -17.05 22.30
C GLY A 571 -28.00 -17.41 23.78
N LYS A 572 -27.56 -18.63 24.08
CA LYS A 572 -27.29 -19.10 25.44
C LYS A 572 -25.80 -19.41 25.60
N PRO A 573 -25.16 -18.98 26.70
CA PRO A 573 -23.75 -19.25 26.94
C PRO A 573 -23.53 -20.74 27.19
N VAL A 574 -22.39 -21.25 26.76
CA VAL A 574 -22.00 -22.67 26.95
C VAL A 574 -21.73 -23.02 28.41
N SER A 575 -21.39 -22.03 29.23
CA SER A 575 -21.24 -22.19 30.68
C SER A 575 -22.53 -22.63 31.38
N ASN A 576 -23.71 -22.40 30.78
CA ASN A 576 -24.98 -22.91 31.32
C ASN A 576 -25.07 -24.45 31.36
N ILE A 577 -24.20 -25.14 30.64
CA ILE A 577 -24.07 -26.60 30.64
C ILE A 577 -22.70 -27.04 31.15
N ASN A 578 -22.11 -26.26 32.05
CA ASN A 578 -20.84 -26.54 32.75
C ASN A 578 -19.62 -26.72 31.83
N ILE A 579 -19.69 -26.23 30.60
CA ILE A 579 -18.51 -26.25 29.72
C ILE A 579 -17.68 -25.01 29.99
N LYS A 580 -16.37 -25.22 30.21
CA LYS A 580 -15.37 -24.18 30.39
C LYS A 580 -14.47 -24.13 29.16
N VAL A 581 -14.47 -23.01 28.45
CA VAL A 581 -13.61 -22.81 27.28
C VAL A 581 -12.23 -22.33 27.73
N LEU A 582 -11.17 -22.92 27.18
CA LEU A 582 -9.77 -22.61 27.44
C LEU A 582 -9.24 -21.54 26.46
N GLU A 583 -8.07 -20.99 26.76
CA GLU A 583 -7.48 -19.88 25.96
C GLU A 583 -7.18 -20.28 24.52
N ASP A 584 -6.77 -21.53 24.29
CA ASP A 584 -6.48 -22.09 22.96
C ASP A 584 -7.75 -22.40 22.14
N GLY A 585 -8.94 -22.16 22.71
CA GLY A 585 -10.23 -22.42 22.08
C GLY A 585 -10.72 -23.86 22.23
N THR A 586 -9.95 -24.75 22.86
CA THR A 586 -10.46 -26.02 23.36
C THR A 586 -11.36 -25.80 24.57
N TRP A 587 -12.02 -26.84 25.05
CA TRP A 587 -12.92 -26.71 26.20
C TRP A 587 -12.97 -27.99 27.02
N THR A 588 -13.25 -27.83 28.30
CA THR A 588 -13.31 -28.88 29.31
C THR A 588 -14.66 -28.87 30.02
N HIS A 589 -14.96 -29.93 30.75
CA HIS A 589 -16.17 -30.08 31.53
C HIS A 589 -15.82 -30.79 32.85
N PRO A 590 -16.40 -30.41 34.01
CA PRO A 590 -16.07 -31.01 35.31
C PRO A 590 -16.17 -32.54 35.32
N TYR A 591 -17.18 -33.08 34.64
CA TYR A 591 -17.33 -34.52 34.47
C TYR A 591 -16.16 -35.19 33.72
N LEU A 592 -15.50 -34.54 32.76
CA LEU A 592 -14.30 -35.08 32.09
C LEU A 592 -13.07 -34.96 32.98
N GLU A 593 -12.96 -33.86 33.73
CA GLU A 593 -11.85 -33.62 34.65
C GLU A 593 -11.81 -34.67 35.76
N ALA A 594 -12.97 -35.16 36.19
CA ALA A 594 -13.12 -36.23 37.16
C ALA A 594 -12.73 -37.63 36.64
N LEU A 595 -12.55 -37.81 35.33
CA LEU A 595 -12.14 -39.08 34.74
C LEU A 595 -10.62 -39.17 34.60
N PRO A 596 -10.04 -40.39 34.70
CA PRO A 596 -8.66 -40.66 34.27
C PRO A 596 -8.41 -40.16 32.85
N GLU A 597 -7.19 -39.71 32.56
CA GLU A 597 -6.85 -39.03 31.30
C GLU A 597 -7.12 -39.93 30.08
N GLU A 598 -6.80 -41.22 30.19
CA GLU A 598 -7.04 -42.26 29.20
C GLU A 598 -8.54 -42.53 28.91
N GLU A 599 -9.44 -42.12 29.80
CA GLU A 599 -10.89 -42.26 29.65
C GLU A 599 -11.58 -40.96 29.20
N ARG A 600 -10.83 -39.86 29.07
CA ARG A 600 -11.38 -38.59 28.60
C ARG A 600 -11.71 -38.68 27.12
N LEU A 601 -12.93 -38.27 26.78
CA LEU A 601 -13.35 -38.18 25.38
C LEU A 601 -12.59 -37.05 24.68
N GLU A 602 -12.19 -37.30 23.44
CA GLU A 602 -11.76 -36.24 22.54
C GLU A 602 -12.97 -35.37 22.19
N ILE A 603 -12.95 -34.12 22.63
CA ILE A 603 -14.01 -33.16 22.34
C ILE A 603 -13.59 -32.29 21.15
N THR A 604 -14.45 -32.19 20.15
CA THR A 604 -14.26 -31.30 19.01
C THR A 604 -14.71 -29.88 19.36
N PRO A 605 -13.83 -28.87 19.31
CA PRO A 605 -14.21 -27.49 19.56
C PRO A 605 -15.22 -26.97 18.54
N LEU A 606 -16.26 -26.29 19.01
CA LEU A 606 -17.29 -25.65 18.18
C LEU A 606 -17.20 -24.12 18.28
N PRO A 607 -17.57 -23.36 17.24
CA PRO A 607 -17.52 -21.91 17.31
C PRO A 607 -18.68 -21.33 18.12
N PHE A 608 -18.39 -20.37 19.01
CA PHE A 608 -19.37 -19.57 19.74
C PHE A 608 -19.35 -18.12 19.31
N PHE A 609 -20.41 -17.39 19.67
CA PHE A 609 -20.65 -16.05 19.15
C PHE A 609 -21.07 -15.06 20.23
N ASP A 610 -20.61 -13.81 20.09
CA ASP A 610 -21.12 -12.69 20.87
C ASP A 610 -22.49 -12.20 20.32
N ASN A 611 -23.05 -11.16 20.93
CA ASN A 611 -24.34 -10.60 20.53
C ASN A 611 -24.28 -9.91 19.16
N GLU A 612 -23.09 -9.52 18.71
CA GLU A 612 -22.80 -8.91 17.42
C GLU A 612 -22.50 -9.95 16.31
N GLY A 613 -22.46 -11.24 16.66
CA GLY A 613 -22.23 -12.35 15.74
C GLY A 613 -20.77 -12.54 15.35
N GLN A 614 -19.83 -11.95 16.09
CA GLN A 614 -18.41 -12.26 15.98
C GLN A 614 -18.10 -13.57 16.68
N ARG A 615 -17.04 -14.25 16.23
CA ARG A 615 -16.60 -15.48 16.88
C ARG A 615 -15.78 -15.11 18.10
N VAL A 616 -16.11 -15.70 19.24
CA VAL A 616 -15.40 -15.55 20.51
C VAL A 616 -15.24 -16.92 21.16
N ASN A 617 -14.25 -17.09 22.02
CA ASN A 617 -13.98 -18.37 22.69
C ASN A 617 -15.09 -18.68 23.70
N ASP A 618 -15.38 -17.77 24.64
CA ASP A 618 -16.49 -17.91 25.58
C ASP A 618 -17.69 -17.09 25.11
N GLY A 619 -18.58 -17.73 24.36
CA GLY A 619 -19.73 -17.07 23.75
C GLY A 619 -21.01 -17.88 23.82
N ASN A 620 -22.00 -17.37 23.11
CA ASN A 620 -23.30 -18.00 23.00
C ASN A 620 -23.33 -19.06 21.88
N VAL A 621 -24.04 -20.16 22.15
CA VAL A 621 -24.42 -21.14 21.12
C VAL A 621 -25.40 -20.51 20.14
N SER A 622 -25.14 -20.69 18.85
CA SER A 622 -26.03 -20.25 17.78
C SER A 622 -26.17 -21.32 16.68
N CYS A 623 -27.02 -21.10 15.67
CA CYS A 623 -27.18 -22.00 14.53
C CYS A 623 -25.84 -22.37 13.89
N ALA A 624 -24.92 -21.39 13.76
CA ALA A 624 -23.61 -21.62 13.15
C ALA A 624 -22.60 -22.35 14.05
N SER A 625 -22.93 -22.59 15.32
CA SER A 625 -22.16 -23.45 16.23
C SER A 625 -22.27 -24.92 15.82
N CYS A 626 -23.46 -25.35 15.39
CA CYS A 626 -23.69 -26.72 14.92
C CYS A 626 -23.61 -26.82 13.39
N HIS A 627 -24.02 -25.77 12.66
CA HIS A 627 -24.02 -25.77 11.20
C HIS A 627 -22.86 -24.95 10.61
N ASN A 628 -22.23 -25.50 9.58
CA ASN A 628 -21.33 -24.82 8.67
C ASN A 628 -22.03 -24.61 7.31
N PRO A 629 -22.60 -23.42 7.04
CA PRO A 629 -23.35 -23.20 5.80
C PRO A 629 -22.52 -23.34 4.52
N HIS A 630 -21.18 -23.46 4.63
CA HIS A 630 -20.27 -23.59 3.50
C HIS A 630 -19.85 -25.03 3.19
N GLN A 631 -20.29 -26.02 3.95
CA GLN A 631 -19.83 -27.40 3.80
C GLN A 631 -20.99 -28.34 4.10
N TRP A 632 -21.41 -29.12 3.11
CA TRP A 632 -22.57 -29.99 3.21
C TRP A 632 -22.39 -31.17 4.19
N ASP A 633 -21.24 -31.85 4.11
CA ASP A 633 -20.91 -33.04 4.89
C ASP A 633 -19.63 -32.74 5.70
N PRO A 634 -19.67 -32.83 7.06
CA PRO A 634 -18.51 -32.52 7.90
C PRO A 634 -17.29 -33.39 7.61
N ASN A 635 -17.49 -34.61 7.12
CA ASN A 635 -16.43 -35.59 6.86
C ASN A 635 -15.94 -35.56 5.41
N LYS A 636 -16.52 -34.71 4.55
CA LYS A 636 -16.16 -34.63 3.12
C LYS A 636 -16.01 -33.19 2.65
N LEU A 637 -14.77 -32.79 2.39
CA LEU A 637 -14.42 -31.50 1.81
C LEU A 637 -14.61 -31.51 0.28
N LYS A 638 -15.87 -31.47 -0.17
CA LYS A 638 -16.21 -31.42 -1.60
C LYS A 638 -17.46 -30.60 -1.87
N GLN A 639 -17.58 -30.14 -3.12
CA GLN A 639 -18.78 -29.49 -3.63
C GLN A 639 -19.97 -30.46 -3.67
N GLY A 640 -21.18 -29.90 -3.67
CA GLY A 640 -22.40 -30.68 -3.75
C GLY A 640 -22.68 -31.26 -5.15
N LYS A 641 -23.80 -31.97 -5.27
CA LYS A 641 -24.18 -32.72 -6.47
C LYS A 641 -24.88 -31.88 -7.55
N GLY A 642 -25.21 -30.62 -7.26
CA GLY A 642 -25.85 -29.71 -8.22
C GLY A 642 -27.36 -29.87 -8.32
N LYS A 643 -27.95 -30.62 -7.38
CA LYS A 643 -29.39 -30.83 -7.25
C LYS A 643 -29.77 -30.74 -5.77
N ASN A 644 -30.99 -30.33 -5.50
CA ASN A 644 -31.54 -30.32 -4.14
C ASN A 644 -31.65 -31.77 -3.65
N VAL A 645 -30.93 -32.12 -2.57
CA VAL A 645 -30.93 -33.47 -2.00
C VAL A 645 -31.27 -33.37 -0.53
N GLU A 646 -32.31 -34.10 -0.11
CA GLU A 646 -32.68 -34.16 1.29
C GLU A 646 -31.51 -34.68 2.14
N GLY A 647 -31.13 -33.89 3.14
CA GLY A 647 -30.08 -34.26 4.07
C GLY A 647 -30.56 -35.15 5.22
N ASP A 648 -29.59 -35.70 5.94
CA ASP A 648 -29.81 -36.44 7.17
C ASP A 648 -28.81 -36.06 8.26
N GLY A 649 -28.75 -36.85 9.34
CA GLY A 649 -27.87 -36.59 10.49
C GLY A 649 -26.37 -36.69 10.17
N THR A 650 -25.97 -37.23 9.01
CA THR A 650 -24.56 -37.33 8.62
C THR A 650 -24.09 -36.15 7.78
N ASN A 651 -25.00 -35.30 7.32
CA ASN A 651 -24.73 -34.16 6.45
C ASN A 651 -25.60 -32.96 6.87
N SER A 652 -26.34 -32.30 5.97
CA SER A 652 -27.18 -31.13 6.30
C SER A 652 -26.40 -29.96 6.90
N PHE A 653 -25.19 -29.74 6.40
CA PHE A 653 -24.29 -28.68 6.85
C PHE A 653 -23.82 -28.82 8.30
N LEU A 654 -23.89 -30.00 8.93
CA LEU A 654 -23.41 -30.17 10.30
C LEU A 654 -21.89 -30.01 10.39
N ARG A 655 -21.39 -29.52 11.53
CA ARG A 655 -19.95 -29.50 11.87
C ARG A 655 -19.45 -30.81 12.44
N ILE A 656 -20.34 -31.53 13.14
CA ILE A 656 -20.11 -32.86 13.67
C ILE A 656 -21.32 -33.69 13.22
N ALA A 657 -21.07 -34.84 12.62
CA ALA A 657 -22.16 -35.73 12.23
C ALA A 657 -22.96 -36.16 13.48
N ARG A 658 -24.28 -36.14 13.35
CA ARG A 658 -25.20 -36.85 14.25
C ARG A 658 -25.26 -38.31 13.84
N ASP A 659 -24.15 -38.99 14.10
CA ASP A 659 -23.95 -40.41 13.83
C ASP A 659 -24.73 -41.31 14.82
N PRO A 660 -24.77 -42.63 14.58
CA PRO A 660 -25.38 -43.58 15.51
C PRO A 660 -24.82 -43.54 16.94
N GLU A 661 -23.62 -43.00 17.14
CA GLU A 661 -22.99 -42.85 18.45
C GLU A 661 -23.36 -41.53 19.13
N SER A 662 -24.15 -40.68 18.47
CA SER A 662 -24.60 -39.38 18.95
C SER A 662 -23.43 -38.42 19.25
N ALA A 663 -22.35 -38.49 18.46
CA ALA A 663 -21.12 -37.71 18.67
C ALA A 663 -21.42 -36.22 18.89
N LEU A 664 -22.20 -35.60 17.99
CA LEU A 664 -22.60 -34.18 18.10
C LEU A 664 -23.24 -33.83 19.46
N CYS A 665 -24.15 -34.68 19.96
CA CYS A 665 -24.89 -34.39 21.20
C CYS A 665 -23.99 -34.57 22.43
N LYS A 666 -23.19 -35.65 22.44
CA LYS A 666 -22.28 -35.99 23.54
C LYS A 666 -21.10 -35.00 23.64
N ASN A 667 -20.74 -34.35 22.54
CA ASN A 667 -19.71 -33.31 22.49
C ASN A 667 -20.03 -32.11 23.42
N CYS A 668 -21.31 -31.76 23.58
CA CYS A 668 -21.74 -30.65 24.43
C CYS A 668 -22.46 -31.12 25.71
N HIS A 669 -23.33 -32.12 25.60
CA HIS A 669 -24.08 -32.64 26.75
C HIS A 669 -23.32 -33.79 27.41
N VAL A 670 -22.12 -33.48 27.88
CA VAL A 670 -21.10 -34.44 28.36
C VAL A 670 -21.66 -35.36 29.45
N GLU A 671 -22.21 -34.78 30.52
CA GLU A 671 -22.78 -35.53 31.66
C GLU A 671 -24.00 -36.38 31.28
N LYS A 672 -24.69 -36.07 30.17
CA LYS A 672 -25.92 -36.76 29.75
C LYS A 672 -25.63 -38.04 28.94
N ARG A 673 -24.35 -38.34 28.66
CA ARG A 673 -23.92 -39.54 27.92
C ARG A 673 -24.24 -40.85 28.64
N THR A 674 -24.36 -40.81 29.97
CA THR A 674 -24.69 -41.94 30.85
C THR A 674 -26.00 -42.64 30.49
N VAL A 675 -26.91 -41.96 29.78
CA VAL A 675 -28.13 -42.57 29.24
C VAL A 675 -27.85 -43.81 28.39
N ALA A 676 -26.65 -43.90 27.78
CA ALA A 676 -26.19 -45.07 27.03
C ALA A 676 -26.09 -46.35 27.90
N PHE A 677 -25.93 -46.21 29.21
CA PHE A 677 -25.83 -47.31 30.17
C PHE A 677 -27.14 -47.57 30.92
N SER A 678 -28.18 -46.77 30.65
CA SER A 678 -29.47 -46.88 31.32
C SER A 678 -30.47 -47.75 30.54
N LYS A 679 -31.59 -48.11 31.19
CA LYS A 679 -32.77 -48.71 30.53
C LYS A 679 -33.48 -47.76 29.54
N HIS A 680 -33.01 -46.53 29.37
CA HIS A 680 -33.47 -45.62 28.32
C HIS A 680 -32.59 -45.68 27.06
N ASN A 681 -31.60 -46.58 27.00
CA ASN A 681 -30.88 -46.85 25.77
C ASN A 681 -31.78 -47.60 24.77
N MET A 682 -32.49 -46.83 23.94
CA MET A 682 -33.42 -47.36 22.94
C MET A 682 -32.75 -48.19 21.85
N LYS A 683 -31.43 -48.09 21.67
CA LYS A 683 -30.68 -48.97 20.76
C LYS A 683 -30.68 -50.43 21.26
N LEU A 684 -30.81 -50.64 22.57
CA LEU A 684 -30.84 -51.95 23.21
C LEU A 684 -32.26 -52.37 23.60
N MET A 685 -33.01 -51.45 24.22
CA MET A 685 -34.29 -51.77 24.86
C MET A 685 -35.45 -51.86 23.86
N ALA A 686 -35.43 -51.06 22.80
CA ALA A 686 -36.44 -51.11 21.74
C ALA A 686 -35.87 -50.63 20.38
N PRO A 687 -35.03 -51.44 19.72
CA PRO A 687 -34.27 -51.02 18.54
C PRO A 687 -35.14 -50.63 17.33
N GLY A 688 -36.35 -51.19 17.24
CA GLY A 688 -37.32 -50.91 16.18
C GLY A 688 -38.15 -49.65 16.41
N GLU A 689 -38.09 -49.05 17.60
CA GLU A 689 -38.88 -47.87 17.94
C GLU A 689 -38.45 -46.66 17.11
N LYS A 690 -39.44 -45.91 16.61
CA LYS A 690 -39.22 -44.76 15.74
C LYS A 690 -39.63 -43.48 16.45
N ASN A 691 -38.87 -42.41 16.21
CA ASN A 691 -39.31 -41.06 16.56
C ASN A 691 -40.33 -40.53 15.54
N ILE A 692 -40.80 -39.29 15.73
CA ILE A 692 -41.80 -38.68 14.85
C ILE A 692 -41.30 -38.37 13.42
N GLU A 693 -39.99 -38.45 13.17
CA GLU A 693 -39.42 -38.41 11.81
C GLU A 693 -39.34 -39.82 11.16
N GLY A 694 -39.86 -40.85 11.84
CA GLY A 694 -39.80 -42.24 11.38
C GLY A 694 -38.41 -42.88 11.50
N LYS A 695 -37.49 -42.29 12.28
CA LYS A 695 -36.09 -42.73 12.42
C LYS A 695 -35.88 -43.50 13.72
N THR A 696 -35.07 -44.57 13.66
CA THR A 696 -34.73 -45.41 14.82
C THR A 696 -33.44 -44.97 15.50
N ALA A 697 -33.23 -45.40 16.75
CA ALA A 697 -32.00 -45.16 17.51
C ALA A 697 -30.74 -45.66 16.77
N LYS A 698 -30.82 -46.76 16.02
CA LYS A 698 -29.70 -47.27 15.21
C LYS A 698 -29.29 -46.30 14.10
N LYS A 699 -30.22 -45.53 13.54
CA LYS A 699 -29.96 -44.60 12.43
C LYS A 699 -29.51 -43.22 12.90
N THR A 700 -30.08 -42.71 14.00
CA THR A 700 -29.89 -41.32 14.43
C THR A 700 -29.26 -41.16 15.81
N GLY A 701 -28.86 -42.27 16.42
CA GLY A 701 -28.32 -42.31 17.77
C GLY A 701 -29.37 -42.28 18.87
N ILE A 702 -28.94 -42.63 20.07
CA ILE A 702 -29.79 -42.83 21.25
C ILE A 702 -30.57 -41.56 21.63
N CYS A 703 -29.93 -40.39 21.56
CA CYS A 703 -30.53 -39.12 21.94
C CYS A 703 -31.71 -38.73 21.03
N SER A 704 -31.60 -39.03 19.73
CA SER A 704 -32.57 -38.61 18.71
C SER A 704 -33.92 -39.31 18.79
N THR A 705 -33.99 -40.40 19.56
CA THR A 705 -35.25 -41.12 19.83
C THR A 705 -36.17 -40.30 20.75
N CYS A 706 -35.57 -39.49 21.63
CA CYS A 706 -36.27 -38.67 22.61
C CYS A 706 -36.21 -37.17 22.27
N HIS A 707 -35.14 -36.71 21.63
CA HIS A 707 -34.89 -35.30 21.33
C HIS A 707 -34.69 -35.04 19.83
N LEU A 708 -35.48 -34.14 19.25
CA LEU A 708 -35.34 -33.65 17.88
C LEU A 708 -34.96 -32.17 17.89
N PRO A 709 -33.70 -31.80 17.56
CA PRO A 709 -33.21 -30.43 17.65
C PRO A 709 -34.09 -29.39 16.95
N HIS A 710 -34.82 -29.81 15.92
CA HIS A 710 -35.80 -29.00 15.21
C HIS A 710 -37.12 -29.77 15.10
N ASN A 711 -38.23 -29.04 15.03
CA ASN A 711 -39.59 -29.58 14.84
C ASN A 711 -40.03 -30.61 15.90
N GLY A 712 -39.54 -30.47 17.14
CA GLY A 712 -40.06 -31.23 18.28
C GLY A 712 -41.55 -30.97 18.52
N ARG A 713 -42.22 -31.84 19.27
CA ARG A 713 -43.66 -31.73 19.58
C ARG A 713 -43.96 -31.31 21.02
N GLY A 714 -42.93 -31.05 21.81
CA GLY A 714 -43.04 -30.61 23.20
C GLY A 714 -41.77 -29.93 23.70
N PRO A 715 -41.76 -29.42 24.94
CA PRO A 715 -40.56 -28.84 25.55
C PRO A 715 -39.41 -29.85 25.56
N LYS A 716 -38.17 -29.34 25.71
CA LYS A 716 -36.96 -30.15 25.59
C LYS A 716 -36.86 -30.91 24.27
N MET A 717 -37.42 -30.32 23.20
CA MET A 717 -37.32 -30.87 21.84
C MET A 717 -37.91 -32.28 21.72
N TRP A 718 -38.99 -32.58 22.45
CA TRP A 718 -39.50 -33.95 22.55
C TRP A 718 -39.85 -34.54 21.17
N ALA A 719 -39.32 -35.73 20.89
CA ALA A 719 -39.33 -36.38 19.59
C ALA A 719 -40.55 -37.29 19.35
N ARG A 720 -41.46 -37.36 20.33
CA ARG A 720 -42.75 -38.07 20.25
C ARG A 720 -43.89 -37.08 20.47
N LYS A 721 -45.13 -37.50 20.18
CA LYS A 721 -46.31 -36.71 20.55
C LYS A 721 -46.53 -36.84 22.07
N PRO A 722 -46.51 -35.73 22.84
CA PRO A 722 -46.86 -35.79 24.25
C PRO A 722 -48.26 -36.37 24.45
N ASP A 723 -48.48 -37.06 25.57
CA ASP A 723 -49.79 -37.62 25.89
C ASP A 723 -50.84 -36.51 26.16
N ARG A 724 -52.11 -36.88 26.37
CA ARG A 724 -53.22 -35.91 26.53
C ARG A 724 -53.39 -35.37 27.95
N SER A 725 -53.18 -36.19 28.97
CA SER A 725 -53.51 -35.88 30.38
C SER A 725 -52.28 -35.70 31.26
N GLY A 726 -52.38 -34.80 32.24
CA GLY A 726 -51.31 -34.53 33.21
C GLY A 726 -50.54 -33.24 32.94
N ASP A 727 -49.56 -32.95 33.77
CA ASP A 727 -48.62 -31.85 33.49
C ASP A 727 -47.73 -32.19 32.29
N MET A 728 -47.08 -31.19 31.68
CA MET A 728 -46.33 -31.43 30.45
C MET A 728 -45.21 -32.46 30.58
N VAL A 729 -44.46 -32.52 31.70
CA VAL A 729 -43.36 -33.48 31.87
C VAL A 729 -43.92 -34.89 32.03
N GLU A 730 -44.98 -35.04 32.81
CA GLU A 730 -45.73 -36.30 32.93
C GLU A 730 -46.22 -36.79 31.56
N ARG A 731 -46.77 -35.89 30.73
CA ARG A 731 -47.21 -36.20 29.37
C ARG A 731 -46.07 -36.65 28.45
N LEU A 732 -44.84 -36.19 28.68
CA LEU A 732 -43.66 -36.70 27.94
C LEU A 732 -43.37 -38.15 28.35
N CYS A 733 -43.31 -38.44 29.65
CA CYS A 733 -43.05 -39.79 30.17
C CYS A 733 -44.14 -40.78 29.71
N LYS A 734 -45.42 -40.40 29.83
CA LYS A 734 -46.58 -41.20 29.39
C LYS A 734 -46.65 -41.41 27.87
N SER A 735 -45.90 -40.65 27.07
CA SER A 735 -45.76 -40.95 25.64
C SER A 735 -45.01 -42.25 25.34
N CYS A 736 -44.39 -42.86 26.35
CA CYS A 736 -43.79 -44.20 26.30
C CYS A 736 -44.35 -45.12 27.39
N HIS A 737 -44.58 -44.58 28.59
CA HIS A 737 -45.06 -45.31 29.76
C HIS A 737 -46.58 -45.31 29.85
N LYS A 738 -47.23 -45.95 28.88
CA LYS A 738 -48.66 -46.27 28.91
C LYS A 738 -48.94 -47.59 28.19
N LYS A 739 -50.12 -48.16 28.42
CA LYS A 739 -50.56 -49.39 27.74
C LYS A 739 -50.53 -49.20 26.22
N GLY A 740 -49.94 -50.16 25.50
CA GLY A 740 -49.81 -50.10 24.03
C GLY A 740 -48.64 -49.25 23.51
N GLU A 741 -47.78 -48.71 24.38
CA GLU A 741 -46.55 -48.03 23.99
C GLU A 741 -45.30 -48.82 24.43
N VAL A 742 -44.13 -48.36 23.97
CA VAL A 742 -42.85 -49.06 24.10
C VAL A 742 -42.43 -49.43 25.54
N ALA A 743 -42.92 -48.71 26.56
CA ALA A 743 -42.61 -48.96 27.97
C ALA A 743 -43.82 -49.46 28.77
N GLU A 744 -44.80 -50.10 28.12
CA GLU A 744 -46.02 -50.61 28.79
C GLU A 744 -45.77 -51.59 29.94
N ARG A 745 -44.60 -52.23 29.99
CA ARG A 745 -44.22 -53.15 31.08
C ARG A 745 -43.72 -52.42 32.34
N LYS A 746 -43.65 -51.08 32.31
CA LYS A 746 -43.14 -50.23 33.40
C LYS A 746 -44.06 -49.04 33.63
N LEU A 747 -45.26 -49.29 34.15
CA LEU A 747 -46.26 -48.26 34.44
C LEU A 747 -46.26 -47.88 35.92
N THR A 748 -46.76 -46.68 36.21
CA THR A 748 -47.16 -46.30 37.57
C THR A 748 -48.36 -47.14 38.00
N GLY A 749 -48.30 -47.77 39.18
CA GLY A 749 -49.42 -48.53 39.73
C GLY A 749 -50.61 -47.65 40.13
N ALA A 750 -51.66 -48.27 40.70
CA ALA A 750 -52.88 -47.56 41.14
C ALA A 750 -52.62 -46.48 42.20
N HIS A 751 -51.53 -46.63 42.97
CA HIS A 751 -51.07 -45.67 43.95
C HIS A 751 -49.68 -45.16 43.54
N SER A 752 -49.56 -43.83 43.35
CA SER A 752 -48.31 -43.17 43.00
C SER A 752 -48.18 -41.84 43.75
N HIS A 753 -46.96 -41.30 43.81
CA HIS A 753 -46.73 -40.00 44.42
C HIS A 753 -47.55 -38.90 43.72
N PRO A 754 -48.14 -37.93 44.45
CA PRO A 754 -48.89 -36.84 43.83
C PRO A 754 -47.99 -36.01 42.88
N LEU A 755 -48.43 -35.87 41.63
CA LEU A 755 -47.79 -35.06 40.60
C LEU A 755 -48.56 -33.74 40.39
N GLY A 756 -47.91 -32.73 39.83
CA GLY A 756 -48.51 -31.42 39.59
C GLY A 756 -48.80 -30.63 40.86
N LYS A 757 -48.22 -31.01 42.01
CA LYS A 757 -48.38 -30.35 43.31
C LYS A 757 -47.12 -29.58 43.71
N SER A 758 -47.29 -28.41 44.33
CA SER A 758 -46.18 -27.59 44.83
C SER A 758 -45.65 -28.15 46.15
N VAL A 759 -44.33 -28.13 46.33
CA VAL A 759 -43.68 -28.50 47.61
C VAL A 759 -44.03 -27.54 48.75
N LYS A 760 -44.49 -26.32 48.44
CA LYS A 760 -44.95 -25.34 49.44
C LYS A 760 -46.12 -25.85 50.27
N LEU A 761 -46.90 -26.80 49.74
CA LEU A 761 -47.99 -27.45 50.50
C LEU A 761 -47.48 -28.20 51.73
N LEU A 762 -46.20 -28.58 51.76
CA LEU A 762 -45.55 -29.21 52.90
C LEU A 762 -44.87 -28.18 53.83
N GLY A 763 -44.89 -26.89 53.48
CA GLY A 763 -44.15 -25.83 54.17
C GLY A 763 -42.70 -25.68 53.70
N ILE A 764 -42.29 -26.37 52.62
CA ILE A 764 -40.96 -26.21 52.02
C ILE A 764 -40.92 -24.93 51.19
N ILE A 765 -39.90 -24.10 51.39
CA ILE A 765 -39.68 -22.86 50.63
C ILE A 765 -38.49 -23.04 49.68
N PRO A 766 -38.71 -23.14 48.36
CA PRO A 766 -37.63 -23.21 47.38
C PRO A 766 -37.00 -21.82 47.20
N SER A 767 -35.88 -21.54 47.87
CA SER A 767 -35.20 -20.25 47.77
C SER A 767 -34.31 -20.14 46.53
N SER A 768 -33.75 -21.25 46.04
CA SER A 768 -33.02 -21.30 44.77
C SER A 768 -33.08 -22.69 44.12
N ARG A 769 -32.41 -22.88 42.97
CA ARG A 769 -32.25 -24.20 42.34
C ARG A 769 -31.38 -25.17 43.14
N THR A 770 -30.59 -24.66 44.09
CA THR A 770 -29.60 -25.41 44.86
C THR A 770 -29.84 -25.31 46.37
N LYS A 771 -30.87 -24.56 46.81
CA LYS A 771 -31.22 -24.45 48.22
C LYS A 771 -32.73 -24.49 48.44
N TRP A 772 -33.18 -25.35 49.34
CA TRP A 772 -34.53 -25.39 49.90
C TRP A 772 -34.48 -25.09 51.39
N GLU A 773 -35.45 -24.33 51.87
CA GLU A 773 -35.70 -24.17 53.30
C GLU A 773 -36.79 -25.18 53.69
N VAL A 774 -36.42 -26.12 54.56
CA VAL A 774 -37.27 -27.26 54.92
C VAL A 774 -37.61 -27.16 56.41
N PRO A 775 -38.89 -27.24 56.79
CA PRO A 775 -39.31 -27.31 58.19
C PRO A 775 -38.68 -28.49 58.93
N ASP A 776 -38.30 -28.29 60.20
CA ASP A 776 -37.68 -29.34 61.04
C ASP A 776 -38.51 -30.63 61.11
N LYS A 777 -39.83 -30.51 61.12
CA LYS A 777 -40.76 -31.65 61.13
C LYS A 777 -40.69 -32.57 59.90
N LEU A 778 -40.04 -32.13 58.80
CA LEU A 778 -39.87 -32.92 57.58
C LEU A 778 -38.48 -33.54 57.46
N LEU A 779 -37.58 -33.26 58.40
CA LEU A 779 -36.23 -33.81 58.41
C LEU A 779 -36.23 -35.18 59.09
N ALA A 780 -35.55 -36.15 58.47
CA ALA A 780 -35.26 -37.40 59.14
C ALA A 780 -34.39 -37.14 60.38
N GLN A 781 -34.57 -37.93 61.43
CA GLN A 781 -33.83 -37.77 62.68
C GLN A 781 -32.32 -37.89 62.43
N GLY A 782 -31.56 -36.86 62.80
CA GLY A 782 -30.11 -36.76 62.51
C GLY A 782 -29.73 -36.19 61.15
N ALA A 783 -30.70 -35.81 60.30
CA ALA A 783 -30.42 -35.15 59.02
C ALA A 783 -29.95 -33.70 59.23
N LYS A 784 -28.85 -33.35 58.56
CA LYS A 784 -28.32 -31.99 58.53
C LYS A 784 -29.08 -31.12 57.53
N LYS A 785 -29.53 -29.92 57.93
CA LYS A 785 -30.28 -28.99 57.07
C LYS A 785 -29.54 -28.60 55.79
N ASP A 786 -28.21 -28.53 55.87
CA ASP A 786 -27.29 -28.24 54.78
C ASP A 786 -27.04 -29.42 53.82
N ALA A 787 -27.46 -30.63 54.18
CA ALA A 787 -27.33 -31.83 53.34
C ALA A 787 -28.54 -32.11 52.43
N ILE A 788 -29.58 -31.25 52.46
CA ILE A 788 -30.78 -31.41 51.64
C ILE A 788 -30.46 -31.07 50.19
N LEU A 789 -30.68 -32.03 49.29
CA LEU A 789 -30.53 -31.84 47.84
C LEU A 789 -31.88 -31.46 47.22
N PRO A 790 -32.02 -30.22 46.70
CA PRO A 790 -33.25 -29.79 46.03
C PRO A 790 -33.56 -30.59 44.78
N LEU A 791 -34.81 -31.05 44.68
CA LEU A 791 -35.30 -31.68 43.45
C LEU A 791 -35.66 -30.62 42.40
N PRO A 792 -35.51 -30.93 41.10
CA PRO A 792 -35.97 -30.04 40.04
C PRO A 792 -37.50 -29.89 40.07
N LEU A 793 -37.97 -28.65 40.10
CA LEU A 793 -39.39 -28.30 40.04
C LEU A 793 -39.76 -27.75 38.66
N TYR A 794 -41.03 -27.91 38.26
CA TYR A 794 -41.48 -27.59 36.91
C TYR A 794 -42.80 -26.81 36.89
N LYS A 795 -42.92 -25.87 35.94
CA LYS A 795 -44.19 -25.24 35.59
C LYS A 795 -45.08 -26.24 34.85
N GLN A 796 -46.37 -25.95 34.77
CA GLN A 796 -47.34 -26.78 34.05
C GLN A 796 -46.98 -27.02 32.56
N ASN A 797 -46.27 -26.06 31.94
CA ASN A 797 -45.78 -26.14 30.56
C ASN A 797 -44.48 -26.96 30.41
N GLY A 798 -43.93 -27.52 31.49
CA GLY A 798 -42.74 -28.37 31.51
C GLY A 798 -41.41 -27.62 31.61
N GLU A 799 -41.45 -26.30 31.80
CA GLU A 799 -40.24 -25.50 32.05
C GLU A 799 -39.75 -25.69 33.50
N ARG A 800 -38.45 -25.96 33.68
CA ARG A 800 -37.83 -26.06 35.02
C ARG A 800 -37.79 -24.68 35.68
N THR A 801 -38.29 -24.58 36.91
CA THR A 801 -38.40 -23.35 37.69
C THR A 801 -37.97 -23.57 39.14
N VAL A 802 -37.69 -22.48 39.87
CA VAL A 802 -37.44 -22.54 41.32
C VAL A 802 -38.75 -22.75 42.07
N ASP A 803 -39.80 -22.02 41.67
CA ASP A 803 -41.13 -22.13 42.27
C ASP A 803 -42.06 -22.90 41.33
N GLY A 804 -42.06 -24.23 41.47
CA GLY A 804 -42.81 -25.12 40.58
C GLY A 804 -43.40 -26.31 41.31
N ASN A 805 -43.94 -27.22 40.50
CA ASN A 805 -44.57 -28.44 40.98
C ASN A 805 -43.63 -29.64 40.82
N ILE A 806 -43.81 -30.62 41.69
CA ILE A 806 -43.24 -31.95 41.54
C ILE A 806 -43.91 -32.66 40.37
N THR A 807 -43.11 -33.29 39.52
CA THR A 807 -43.56 -34.11 38.39
C THR A 807 -42.65 -35.33 38.24
N CYS A 808 -42.88 -36.20 37.26
CA CYS A 808 -42.04 -37.38 37.02
C CYS A 808 -40.55 -37.02 36.91
N GLY A 809 -40.22 -35.95 36.18
CA GLY A 809 -38.85 -35.46 36.01
C GLY A 809 -38.24 -34.78 37.24
N SER A 810 -38.97 -34.66 38.35
CA SER A 810 -38.43 -34.24 39.65
C SER A 810 -37.65 -35.37 40.30
N CYS A 811 -38.12 -36.61 40.18
CA CYS A 811 -37.54 -37.78 40.83
C CYS A 811 -36.85 -38.73 39.85
N HIS A 812 -37.18 -38.67 38.56
CA HIS A 812 -36.62 -39.54 37.53
C HIS A 812 -35.90 -38.70 36.46
N ASP A 813 -34.56 -38.70 36.47
CA ASP A 813 -33.75 -38.22 35.34
C ASP A 813 -33.30 -39.44 34.50
N PRO A 814 -33.76 -39.61 33.25
CA PRO A 814 -33.32 -40.72 32.40
C PRO A 814 -31.82 -40.68 32.07
N HIS A 815 -31.12 -39.58 32.37
CA HIS A 815 -29.68 -39.40 32.17
C HIS A 815 -28.86 -39.55 33.45
N GLN A 816 -29.44 -40.03 34.54
CA GLN A 816 -28.69 -40.34 35.76
C GLN A 816 -28.84 -41.84 36.00
N TRP A 817 -27.71 -42.55 35.96
CA TRP A 817 -27.60 -43.97 36.28
C TRP A 817 -26.38 -44.19 37.15
#